data_AF-A0A846JQC8-F1
#
_entry.id   AF-A0A846JQC8-F1
#
_cell.length_a   1.000
_cell.length_b   1.000
_cell.length_c   1.000
_cell.angle_alpha   90.00
_cell.angle_beta   90.00
_cell.angle_gamma   90.00
#
_symmetry.space_group_name_H-M   'P 1'
#
loop_
_entity.id
_entity.type
_entity.pdbx_description
1 polymer ?
#
loop_
_entity_poly.entity_id
_entity_poly.type
_entity_poly.pdbx_seq_one_letter_code
_entity_poly.pdbx_strand_id
1 'polypeptide(L)'
;MKDLVLRITKYDNPTNVVQLQDYCTEVKLSNSFTQIAAELSFTMPHTTLSSSLVAVNVELGDTVTLHYKDKQLFYGKVIDTEKKGKEESLKVTCYDFCWWICKSNITKNFSNIPILQALLDVYGEIEAPNNIDTELGTNGDILLNSHLVIDKPASKVLQAIYSEITKQTGVYYYMHQDEYGVCTITEADKYYSNLTIKMPSSQNSADGNLIDYEINESMGNMVTSVAIYNADGSKAKYGVDEYDEVVNTITLEDTDLNRFGNIQESMTMDENGDISKAKNEAKQLLQKKSIPNEELEVICLGDIDYRVAHVVMVKIPDTKYYDVFMYILSSEWTWNKDGTFISKLSLSPSKHHDLTEFNDIEEKQDDEPNSKEGTGSDLVNRILEELKRHLGLPYLYGGKAPSYGGMDCSGYIAYVYNQFSDELEITSNDGKLDSCTYPMMEEGKDVTKDFSDNLKECDIIFPHAGHVQAYIGDGKVIHSPQSGDVIKISDLNRSKIAKVVRVVPDSAWKSESGDNAGEFSGSVSSQLVEFIKGYEKFEANAYNDSGGVPTIGYGTTDKSKVAQGSCTQSEATQWLKEEINNKASELKSHLESVGISLTQNQFDACADFCYNAGFGNFKKFGVWDFVMGNSSKSVEQAWNVCLHDAAGNYCEGLHKRRVAEADIWNKGHYDSSH
;
A
#
# COMPACT_ATOMS: atom_id res chain seq x y z
N MET A 1 12.89 -36.24 20.59
CA MET A 1 12.30 -35.19 21.43
C MET A 1 11.20 -35.82 22.29
N LYS A 2 11.45 -36.12 23.59
CA LYS A 2 10.55 -37.02 24.36
C LYS A 2 9.17 -36.44 24.68
N ASP A 3 9.11 -35.14 24.96
CA ASP A 3 7.87 -34.46 25.37
C ASP A 3 7.17 -33.74 24.22
N LEU A 4 7.76 -33.75 23.02
CA LEU A 4 7.21 -33.11 21.83
C LEU A 4 6.63 -34.18 20.91
N VAL A 5 5.41 -33.96 20.40
CA VAL A 5 4.80 -34.83 19.41
C VAL A 5 4.36 -33.97 18.23
N LEU A 6 5.04 -34.14 17.10
CA LEU A 6 4.73 -33.49 15.82
C LEU A 6 4.09 -34.52 14.90
N ARG A 7 2.85 -34.29 14.48
CA ARG A 7 2.12 -35.21 13.60
C ARG A 7 1.70 -34.53 12.32
N ILE A 8 1.84 -35.25 11.22
CA ILE A 8 1.19 -34.94 9.95
C ILE A 8 0.08 -35.96 9.71
N THR A 9 -1.09 -35.47 9.33
CA THR A 9 -2.23 -36.27 8.88
C THR A 9 -2.52 -35.93 7.42
N LYS A 10 -2.59 -36.96 6.58
CA LYS A 10 -2.78 -36.77 5.14
C LYS A 10 -4.12 -36.15 4.79
N TYR A 11 -4.10 -35.17 3.89
CA TYR A 11 -5.31 -34.44 3.48
C TYR A 11 -6.37 -35.35 2.85
N ASP A 12 -5.95 -36.40 2.13
CA ASP A 12 -6.80 -37.36 1.42
C ASP A 12 -7.09 -38.64 2.22
N ASN A 13 -6.38 -38.85 3.33
CA ASN A 13 -6.52 -40.02 4.18
C ASN A 13 -6.32 -39.66 5.67
N PRO A 14 -7.39 -39.30 6.39
CA PRO A 14 -7.32 -38.91 7.81
C PRO A 14 -6.81 -40.01 8.75
N THR A 15 -6.78 -41.27 8.31
CA THR A 15 -6.21 -42.38 9.10
C THR A 15 -4.70 -42.53 8.93
N ASN A 16 -4.13 -41.90 7.90
CA ASN A 16 -2.70 -41.88 7.65
C ASN A 16 -2.04 -40.75 8.45
N VAL A 17 -1.57 -41.10 9.64
CA VAL A 17 -0.90 -40.20 10.59
C VAL A 17 0.56 -40.60 10.75
N VAL A 18 1.47 -39.66 10.52
CA VAL A 18 2.92 -39.85 10.65
C VAL A 18 3.47 -38.95 11.74
N GLN A 19 4.25 -39.51 12.66
CA GLN A 19 4.98 -38.76 13.69
C GLN A 19 6.38 -38.39 13.20
N LEU A 20 6.76 -37.13 13.36
CA LEU A 20 7.96 -36.55 12.73
C LEU A 20 9.00 -35.99 13.69
N GLN A 21 8.66 -35.81 14.97
CA GLN A 21 9.49 -35.08 15.93
C GLN A 21 10.94 -35.61 16.04
N ASP A 22 11.16 -36.92 15.87
CA ASP A 22 12.48 -37.53 16.02
C ASP A 22 13.32 -37.46 14.74
N TYR A 23 12.70 -37.10 13.61
CA TYR A 23 13.38 -36.88 12.32
C TYR A 23 13.72 -35.41 12.09
N CYS A 24 13.12 -34.50 12.86
CA CYS A 24 13.36 -33.06 12.72
C CYS A 24 14.73 -32.66 13.29
N THR A 25 15.48 -31.89 12.51
CA THR A 25 16.69 -31.21 12.97
C THR A 25 16.38 -29.91 13.71
N GLU A 26 15.24 -29.30 13.39
CA GLU A 26 14.75 -28.06 13.97
C GLU A 26 13.21 -28.08 13.94
N VAL A 27 12.58 -27.60 15.01
CA VAL A 27 11.15 -27.32 15.10
C VAL A 27 11.01 -25.95 15.75
N LYS A 28 10.23 -25.07 15.13
CA LYS A 28 10.06 -23.68 15.52
C LYS A 28 8.58 -23.29 15.44
N LEU A 29 8.05 -22.67 16.48
CA LEU A 29 6.68 -22.13 16.53
C LEU A 29 6.75 -20.63 16.83
N SER A 30 6.19 -19.77 15.99
CA SER A 30 6.18 -18.33 16.19
C SER A 30 4.80 -17.69 16.01
N ASN A 31 4.56 -16.59 16.74
CA ASN A 31 3.37 -15.74 16.62
C ASN A 31 3.72 -14.31 17.09
N SER A 32 3.02 -13.29 16.59
CA SER A 32 3.10 -11.91 17.07
C SER A 32 1.79 -11.15 16.85
N PHE A 33 1.65 -9.95 17.40
CA PHE A 33 0.51 -9.06 17.07
C PHE A 33 0.40 -8.75 15.57
N THR A 34 1.52 -8.74 14.84
CA THR A 34 1.56 -8.47 13.39
C THR A 34 1.43 -9.73 12.54
N GLN A 35 1.83 -10.89 13.07
CA GLN A 35 1.73 -12.20 12.44
C GLN A 35 0.70 -13.04 13.18
N ILE A 36 -0.59 -12.72 12.97
CA ILE A 36 -1.71 -13.29 13.73
C ILE A 36 -1.81 -14.82 13.59
N ALA A 37 -1.54 -15.33 12.38
CA ALA A 37 -1.49 -16.76 12.15
C ALA A 37 -0.17 -17.31 12.72
N ALA A 38 -0.27 -18.23 13.68
CA ALA A 38 0.91 -18.89 14.21
C ALA A 38 1.61 -19.66 13.07
N GLU A 39 2.92 -19.54 13.00
CA GLU A 39 3.76 -20.27 12.05
C GLU A 39 4.47 -21.40 12.78
N LEU A 40 4.23 -22.63 12.32
CA LEU A 40 5.04 -23.79 12.71
C LEU A 40 5.94 -24.15 11.54
N SER A 41 7.26 -24.07 11.73
CA SER A 41 8.22 -24.59 10.77
C SER A 41 9.05 -25.72 11.36
N PHE A 42 9.38 -26.70 10.53
CA PHE A 42 10.30 -27.77 10.90
C PHE A 42 11.14 -28.22 9.72
N THR A 43 12.37 -28.60 10.02
CA THR A 43 13.33 -29.06 9.02
C THR A 43 13.67 -30.52 9.28
N MET A 44 13.70 -31.33 8.23
CA MET A 44 14.13 -32.74 8.27
C MET A 44 15.15 -33.06 7.17
N PRO A 45 16.02 -34.06 7.36
CA PRO A 45 16.92 -34.51 6.31
C PRO A 45 16.14 -35.08 5.11
N HIS A 46 16.56 -34.74 3.90
CA HIS A 46 15.99 -35.21 2.64
C HIS A 46 17.10 -35.54 1.63
N THR A 47 17.24 -36.81 1.26
CA THR A 47 18.18 -37.24 0.21
C THR A 47 17.49 -38.19 -0.77
N THR A 48 17.89 -38.12 -2.04
CA THR A 48 17.45 -39.03 -3.10
C THR A 48 18.34 -40.27 -3.22
N LEU A 49 19.46 -40.32 -2.49
CA LEU A 49 20.51 -41.33 -2.65
C LEU A 49 20.54 -42.39 -1.53
N SER A 50 19.80 -42.19 -0.44
CA SER A 50 19.80 -43.10 0.71
C SER A 50 18.42 -43.71 0.94
N SER A 51 18.37 -45.04 0.95
CA SER A 51 17.21 -45.82 1.41
C SER A 51 17.09 -45.90 2.93
N SER A 52 18.02 -45.28 3.67
CA SER A 52 18.09 -45.36 5.14
C SER A 52 17.26 -44.28 5.84
N LEU A 53 16.83 -43.23 5.11
CA LEU A 53 15.93 -42.21 5.64
C LEU A 53 14.47 -42.64 5.48
N VAL A 54 13.62 -42.22 6.42
CA VAL A 54 12.17 -42.42 6.29
C VAL A 54 11.68 -41.58 5.13
N ALA A 55 11.10 -42.23 4.12
CA ALA A 55 10.43 -41.55 3.02
C ALA A 55 9.09 -40.98 3.53
N VAL A 56 9.15 -39.83 4.18
CA VAL A 56 7.96 -39.06 4.55
C VAL A 56 7.63 -38.16 3.37
N ASN A 57 6.54 -38.47 2.66
CA ASN A 57 5.97 -37.52 1.72
C ASN A 57 5.17 -36.49 2.51
N VAL A 58 5.59 -35.23 2.50
CA VAL A 58 4.83 -34.11 3.07
C VAL A 58 4.27 -33.31 1.92
N GLU A 59 2.96 -33.07 1.92
CA GLU A 59 2.24 -32.41 0.84
C GLU A 59 1.55 -31.15 1.34
N LEU A 60 1.38 -30.17 0.44
CA LEU A 60 0.61 -28.97 0.75
C LEU A 60 -0.82 -29.36 1.13
N GLY A 61 -1.37 -28.69 2.16
CA GLY A 61 -2.71 -28.97 2.67
C GLY A 61 -2.81 -30.14 3.67
N ASP A 62 -1.74 -30.93 3.85
CA ASP A 62 -1.66 -31.90 4.94
C ASP A 62 -1.87 -31.20 6.28
N THR A 63 -2.57 -31.87 7.20
CA THR A 63 -2.91 -31.29 8.50
C THR A 63 -1.78 -31.57 9.49
N VAL A 64 -1.36 -30.54 10.24
CA VAL A 64 -0.25 -30.62 11.18
C VAL A 64 -0.73 -30.30 12.59
N THR A 65 -0.32 -31.13 13.55
CA THR A 65 -0.51 -30.85 14.98
C THR A 65 0.82 -30.89 15.70
N LEU A 66 1.01 -29.95 16.63
CA LEU A 66 2.11 -29.97 17.58
C LEU A 66 1.55 -30.09 18.98
N HIS A 67 2.02 -31.08 19.73
CA HIS A 67 1.70 -31.24 21.14
C HIS A 67 2.98 -31.20 21.97
N TYR A 68 2.92 -30.51 23.10
CA TYR A 68 3.95 -30.58 24.14
C TYR A 68 3.33 -31.16 25.41
N LYS A 69 3.84 -32.33 25.81
CA LYS A 69 3.20 -33.20 26.81
C LYS A 69 1.75 -33.47 26.37
N ASP A 70 0.77 -33.16 27.22
CA ASP A 70 -0.65 -33.40 26.94
C ASP A 70 -1.37 -32.19 26.31
N LYS A 71 -0.67 -31.07 26.04
CA LYS A 71 -1.27 -29.85 25.52
C LYS A 71 -1.02 -29.68 24.02
N GLN A 72 -2.07 -29.39 23.26
CA GLN A 72 -1.97 -28.97 21.87
C GLN A 72 -1.45 -27.53 21.82
N LEU A 73 -0.38 -27.31 21.06
CA LEU A 73 0.23 -25.98 20.88
C LEU A 73 -0.08 -25.37 19.51
N PHE A 74 -0.33 -26.22 18.51
CA PHE A 74 -0.58 -25.80 17.14
C PHE A 74 -1.50 -26.79 16.44
N TYR A 75 -2.45 -26.27 15.66
CA TYR A 75 -3.27 -27.05 14.75
C TYR A 75 -3.48 -26.30 13.43
N GLY A 76 -2.96 -26.83 12.34
CA GLY A 76 -2.92 -26.08 11.09
C GLY A 76 -2.66 -26.95 9.87
N LYS A 77 -2.23 -26.30 8.78
CA LYS A 77 -1.94 -26.97 7.50
C LYS A 77 -0.54 -26.65 7.01
N VAL A 78 0.02 -27.59 6.26
CA VAL A 78 1.24 -27.35 5.45
C VAL A 78 0.90 -26.34 4.37
N ILE A 79 1.61 -25.21 4.36
CA ILE A 79 1.40 -24.12 3.39
C ILE A 79 2.54 -24.04 2.39
N ASP A 80 3.77 -24.34 2.82
CA ASP A 80 4.94 -24.31 1.96
C ASP A 80 5.92 -25.45 2.28
N THR A 81 6.63 -25.92 1.26
CA THR A 81 7.70 -26.92 1.40
C THR A 81 8.90 -26.53 0.54
N GLU A 82 10.07 -26.44 1.15
CA GLU A 82 11.33 -26.10 0.48
C GLU A 82 12.29 -27.30 0.53
N LYS A 83 12.66 -27.85 -0.63
CA LYS A 83 13.64 -28.95 -0.74
C LYS A 83 14.96 -28.40 -1.27
N LYS A 84 16.04 -28.64 -0.52
CA LYS A 84 17.40 -28.24 -0.89
C LYS A 84 18.26 -29.48 -1.15
N GLY A 85 18.68 -29.66 -2.41
CA GLY A 85 19.41 -30.85 -2.83
C GLY A 85 20.87 -30.88 -2.39
N LYS A 86 21.52 -29.72 -2.19
CA LYS A 86 22.91 -29.65 -1.72
C LYS A 86 23.00 -29.84 -0.21
N GLU A 87 22.10 -29.20 0.52
CA GLU A 87 21.98 -29.28 1.98
C GLU A 87 21.28 -30.58 2.43
N GLU A 88 20.70 -31.33 1.49
CA GLU A 88 19.90 -32.54 1.73
C GLU A 88 18.85 -32.32 2.83
N SER A 89 18.07 -31.26 2.69
CA SER A 89 17.07 -30.84 3.69
C SER A 89 15.71 -30.55 3.07
N LEU A 90 14.66 -30.88 3.80
CA LEU A 90 13.29 -30.46 3.56
C LEU A 90 12.84 -29.55 4.71
N LYS A 91 12.57 -28.29 4.41
CA LYS A 91 11.90 -27.36 5.32
C LYS A 91 10.41 -27.36 5.01
N VAL A 92 9.58 -27.46 6.04
CA VAL A 92 8.12 -27.40 5.94
C VAL A 92 7.65 -26.22 6.76
N THR A 93 6.81 -25.37 6.16
CA THR A 93 6.20 -24.21 6.81
C THR A 93 4.69 -24.42 6.86
N CYS A 94 4.13 -24.30 8.05
CA CYS A 94 2.72 -24.51 8.35
C CYS A 94 2.16 -23.26 9.00
N TYR A 95 0.90 -22.96 8.73
CA TYR A 95 0.15 -21.96 9.48
C TYR A 95 -1.10 -22.57 10.08
N ASP A 96 -1.54 -21.99 11.20
CA ASP A 96 -2.81 -22.33 11.83
C ASP A 96 -4.01 -21.91 10.96
N PHE A 97 -5.23 -22.19 11.43
CA PHE A 97 -6.44 -21.85 10.68
C PHE A 97 -6.76 -20.35 10.66
N CYS A 98 -6.09 -19.52 11.46
CA CYS A 98 -6.19 -18.06 11.33
C CYS A 98 -5.61 -17.58 9.99
N TRP A 99 -4.75 -18.39 9.34
CA TRP A 99 -4.20 -18.10 8.02
C TRP A 99 -5.27 -17.81 6.97
N TRP A 100 -6.38 -18.57 6.95
CA TRP A 100 -7.45 -18.38 5.96
C TRP A 100 -8.14 -17.03 6.17
N ILE A 101 -8.35 -16.62 7.42
CA ILE A 101 -8.89 -15.29 7.77
C ILE A 101 -7.94 -14.19 7.30
N CYS A 102 -6.64 -14.40 7.47
CA CYS A 102 -5.62 -13.45 7.01
C CYS A 102 -5.47 -13.39 5.48
N LYS A 103 -6.00 -14.36 4.73
CA LYS A 103 -5.89 -14.45 3.28
C LYS A 103 -7.17 -14.15 2.52
N SER A 104 -8.32 -14.28 3.18
CA SER A 104 -9.61 -13.96 2.60
C SER A 104 -9.89 -12.47 2.67
N ASN A 105 -10.41 -11.90 1.59
CA ASN A 105 -10.98 -10.56 1.58
C ASN A 105 -12.50 -10.64 1.74
N ILE A 106 -13.10 -9.59 2.28
CA ILE A 106 -14.55 -9.43 2.41
C ILE A 106 -15.02 -8.06 1.93
N THR A 107 -16.29 -8.02 1.53
CA THR A 107 -16.98 -6.77 1.18
C THR A 107 -18.28 -6.71 1.98
N LYS A 108 -18.34 -5.79 2.93
CA LYS A 108 -19.42 -5.73 3.90
C LYS A 108 -19.75 -4.29 4.26
N ASN A 109 -21.04 -3.99 4.32
CA ASN A 109 -21.55 -2.78 4.94
C ASN A 109 -22.05 -3.13 6.35
N PHE A 110 -21.37 -2.63 7.37
CA PHE A 110 -21.85 -2.65 8.75
C PHE A 110 -22.70 -1.41 8.97
N SER A 111 -23.85 -1.53 9.62
CA SER A 111 -24.66 -0.35 9.91
C SER A 111 -25.44 -0.54 11.20
N ASN A 112 -25.06 0.25 12.21
CA ASN A 112 -25.69 0.31 13.53
C ASN A 112 -25.94 -1.10 14.11
N ILE A 113 -24.86 -1.88 14.21
CA ILE A 113 -24.88 -3.30 14.53
C ILE A 113 -24.04 -3.56 15.79
N PRO A 114 -24.46 -4.44 16.72
CA PRO A 114 -23.60 -4.81 17.86
C PRO A 114 -22.27 -5.39 17.41
N ILE A 115 -21.17 -5.04 18.10
CA ILE A 115 -19.82 -5.48 17.76
C ILE A 115 -19.71 -7.00 17.70
N LEU A 116 -20.31 -7.73 18.64
CA LEU A 116 -20.31 -9.20 18.58
C LEU A 116 -20.92 -9.71 17.27
N GLN A 117 -22.06 -9.14 16.86
CA GLN A 117 -22.72 -9.53 15.62
C GLN A 117 -21.89 -9.12 14.38
N ALA A 118 -21.24 -7.96 14.40
CA ALA A 118 -20.35 -7.54 13.31
C ALA A 118 -19.18 -8.52 13.13
N LEU A 119 -18.56 -8.97 14.22
CA LEU A 119 -17.50 -9.98 14.18
C LEU A 119 -18.03 -11.31 13.65
N LEU A 120 -19.17 -11.79 14.16
CA LEU A 120 -19.82 -13.03 13.69
C LEU A 120 -20.16 -12.98 12.19
N ASP A 121 -20.62 -11.83 11.70
CA ASP A 121 -20.89 -11.60 10.29
C ASP A 121 -19.64 -11.78 9.42
N VAL A 122 -18.49 -11.26 9.85
CA VAL A 122 -17.21 -11.43 9.13
C VAL A 122 -16.78 -12.89 9.13
N TYR A 123 -16.81 -13.57 10.29
CA TYR A 123 -16.49 -15.00 10.36
C TYR A 123 -17.42 -15.85 9.48
N GLY A 124 -18.72 -15.51 9.47
CA GLY A 124 -19.73 -16.20 8.66
C GLY A 124 -19.52 -16.03 7.15
N GLU A 125 -19.09 -14.86 6.69
CA GLU A 125 -18.87 -14.57 5.26
C GLU A 125 -17.76 -15.43 4.64
N ILE A 126 -16.74 -15.77 5.43
CA ILE A 126 -15.62 -16.62 5.00
C ILE A 126 -15.74 -18.07 5.51
N GLU A 127 -16.89 -18.44 6.07
CA GLU A 127 -17.17 -19.76 6.66
C GLU A 127 -16.10 -20.20 7.69
N ALA A 128 -15.51 -19.24 8.42
CA ALA A 128 -14.47 -19.51 9.40
C ALA A 128 -15.09 -19.85 10.77
N PRO A 129 -14.65 -20.94 11.42
CA PRO A 129 -15.08 -21.22 12.79
C PRO A 129 -14.58 -20.13 13.73
N ASN A 130 -15.39 -19.81 14.74
CA ASN A 130 -15.06 -18.82 15.76
C ASN A 130 -15.55 -19.26 17.15
N ASN A 131 -14.97 -18.66 18.19
CA ASN A 131 -15.34 -18.89 19.59
C ASN A 131 -15.34 -17.57 20.37
N ILE A 132 -16.05 -16.56 19.85
CA ILE A 132 -16.00 -15.18 20.38
C ILE A 132 -17.18 -14.81 21.28
N ASP A 133 -18.25 -15.62 21.28
CA ASP A 133 -19.52 -15.33 21.98
C ASP A 133 -19.38 -15.10 23.49
N THR A 134 -18.35 -15.70 24.11
CA THR A 134 -18.14 -15.62 25.57
C THR A 134 -17.00 -14.69 26.00
N GLU A 135 -16.22 -14.19 25.04
CA GLU A 135 -14.98 -13.44 25.32
C GLU A 135 -15.21 -11.93 25.43
N LEU A 136 -16.20 -11.39 24.72
CA LEU A 136 -16.46 -9.95 24.67
C LEU A 136 -17.31 -9.45 25.86
N GLY A 137 -18.10 -10.31 26.50
CA GLY A 137 -19.02 -9.91 27.57
C GLY A 137 -19.93 -8.74 27.16
N THR A 138 -20.10 -7.75 28.05
CA THR A 138 -20.91 -6.55 27.75
C THR A 138 -20.30 -5.64 26.68
N ASN A 139 -19.02 -5.79 26.35
CA ASN A 139 -18.40 -5.01 25.27
C ASN A 139 -18.93 -5.45 23.89
N GLY A 140 -19.44 -6.68 23.76
CA GLY A 140 -20.06 -7.17 22.53
C GLY A 140 -21.36 -6.45 22.16
N ASP A 141 -22.03 -5.83 23.14
CA ASP A 141 -23.29 -5.10 22.95
C ASP A 141 -23.08 -3.65 22.47
N ILE A 142 -21.83 -3.17 22.42
CA ILE A 142 -21.50 -1.84 21.90
C ILE A 142 -21.91 -1.77 20.43
N LEU A 143 -22.61 -0.70 20.04
CA LEU A 143 -23.04 -0.49 18.66
C LEU A 143 -21.87 0.04 17.83
N LEU A 144 -21.59 -0.66 16.74
CA LEU A 144 -20.71 -0.23 15.66
C LEU A 144 -21.49 0.68 14.71
N ASN A 145 -20.91 1.84 14.38
CA ASN A 145 -21.47 2.79 13.43
C ASN A 145 -21.47 2.25 12.00
N SER A 146 -21.97 3.03 11.05
CA SER A 146 -21.98 2.63 9.65
C SER A 146 -20.57 2.64 9.08
N HIS A 147 -20.15 1.50 8.51
CA HIS A 147 -18.83 1.31 7.93
C HIS A 147 -18.91 0.43 6.67
N LEU A 148 -18.41 0.92 5.54
CA LEU A 148 -18.33 0.17 4.28
C LEU A 148 -16.89 -0.25 4.00
N VAL A 149 -16.66 -1.56 4.01
CA VAL A 149 -15.39 -2.16 3.60
C VAL A 149 -15.58 -2.89 2.27
N ILE A 150 -14.69 -2.64 1.33
CA ILE A 150 -14.70 -3.27 0.00
C ILE A 150 -13.35 -3.94 -0.24
N ASP A 151 -13.41 -5.25 -0.54
CA ASP A 151 -12.25 -6.08 -0.86
C ASP A 151 -11.08 -5.92 0.13
N LYS A 152 -11.39 -5.95 1.42
CA LYS A 152 -10.39 -5.80 2.49
C LYS A 152 -10.11 -7.13 3.17
N PRO A 153 -8.85 -7.40 3.59
CA PRO A 153 -8.53 -8.61 4.34
C PRO A 153 -9.44 -8.76 5.55
N ALA A 154 -10.09 -9.91 5.71
CA ALA A 154 -11.03 -10.18 6.80
C ALA A 154 -10.35 -9.99 8.17
N SER A 155 -9.07 -10.35 8.28
CA SER A 155 -8.27 -10.08 9.47
C SER A 155 -8.21 -8.59 9.82
N LYS A 156 -8.05 -7.71 8.84
CA LYS A 156 -8.01 -6.26 9.04
C LYS A 156 -9.37 -5.69 9.43
N VAL A 157 -10.44 -6.21 8.85
CA VAL A 157 -11.81 -5.83 9.22
C VAL A 157 -12.12 -6.25 10.66
N LEU A 158 -11.79 -7.49 11.06
CA LEU A 158 -11.92 -7.94 12.44
C LEU A 158 -11.12 -7.03 13.40
N GLN A 159 -9.87 -6.72 13.05
CA GLN A 159 -9.01 -5.78 13.80
C GLN A 159 -9.67 -4.42 13.98
N ALA A 160 -10.26 -3.84 12.94
CA ALA A 160 -10.97 -2.57 13.01
C ALA A 160 -12.20 -2.63 13.93
N ILE A 161 -13.00 -3.69 13.83
CA ILE A 161 -14.20 -3.88 14.65
C ILE A 161 -13.85 -3.91 16.15
N TYR A 162 -12.90 -4.76 16.57
CA TYR A 162 -12.56 -4.83 18.00
C TYR A 162 -11.69 -3.65 18.48
N SER A 163 -11.06 -2.91 17.56
CA SER A 163 -10.38 -1.65 17.91
C SER A 163 -11.37 -0.56 18.35
N GLU A 164 -12.62 -0.60 17.88
CA GLU A 164 -13.65 0.33 18.37
C GLU A 164 -14.02 0.10 19.85
N ILE A 165 -13.98 -1.15 20.33
CA ILE A 165 -14.10 -1.43 21.77
C ILE A 165 -12.96 -0.73 22.51
N THR A 166 -11.75 -0.84 21.98
CA THR A 166 -10.55 -0.26 22.59
C THR A 166 -10.66 1.25 22.70
N LYS A 167 -11.13 1.93 21.65
CA LYS A 167 -11.34 3.39 21.64
C LYS A 167 -12.37 3.84 22.67
N GLN A 168 -13.44 3.07 22.87
CA GLN A 168 -14.53 3.46 23.76
C GLN A 168 -14.30 3.08 25.23
N THR A 169 -13.59 1.99 25.49
CA THR A 169 -13.47 1.40 26.84
C THR A 169 -12.03 1.36 27.38
N GLY A 170 -11.02 1.48 26.51
CA GLY A 170 -9.62 1.24 26.84
C GLY A 170 -9.23 -0.24 26.96
N VAL A 171 -10.17 -1.18 26.76
CA VAL A 171 -9.92 -2.63 26.80
C VAL A 171 -9.33 -3.08 25.47
N TYR A 172 -8.14 -3.67 25.51
CA TYR A 172 -7.41 -4.13 24.32
C TYR A 172 -7.71 -5.60 24.05
N TYR A 173 -7.99 -5.90 22.78
CA TYR A 173 -8.21 -7.26 22.29
C TYR A 173 -7.14 -7.67 21.28
N TYR A 174 -6.95 -8.98 21.12
CA TYR A 174 -6.08 -9.55 20.10
C TYR A 174 -6.69 -10.83 19.53
N MET A 175 -6.37 -11.10 18.28
CA MET A 175 -6.82 -12.29 17.57
C MET A 175 -5.76 -13.39 17.65
N HIS A 176 -6.17 -14.63 17.91
CA HIS A 176 -5.26 -15.79 17.95
C HIS A 176 -6.03 -17.11 17.78
N GLN A 177 -5.32 -18.21 17.57
CA GLN A 177 -5.90 -19.55 17.65
C GLN A 177 -6.03 -20.01 19.11
N ASP A 178 -7.20 -20.53 19.51
CA ASP A 178 -7.43 -21.13 20.82
C ASP A 178 -6.94 -22.60 20.91
N GLU A 179 -7.13 -23.23 22.07
CA GLU A 179 -6.70 -24.62 22.31
C GLU A 179 -7.45 -25.66 21.45
N TYR A 180 -8.65 -25.32 20.96
CA TYR A 180 -9.47 -26.16 20.08
C TYR A 180 -9.13 -25.97 18.60
N GLY A 181 -8.23 -25.04 18.31
CA GLY A 181 -7.77 -24.76 16.97
C GLY A 181 -8.64 -23.78 16.19
N VAL A 182 -9.46 -23.00 16.89
CA VAL A 182 -10.40 -22.03 16.32
C VAL A 182 -9.84 -20.62 16.49
N CYS A 183 -10.05 -19.75 15.51
CA CYS A 183 -9.68 -18.35 15.64
C CYS A 183 -10.63 -17.65 16.62
N THR A 184 -10.06 -16.98 17.63
CA THR A 184 -10.80 -16.25 18.65
C THR A 184 -10.19 -14.86 18.87
N ILE A 185 -10.93 -14.03 19.61
CA ILE A 185 -10.56 -12.67 19.99
C ILE A 185 -10.65 -12.58 21.51
N THR A 186 -9.52 -12.32 22.16
CA THR A 186 -9.39 -12.35 23.63
C THR A 186 -8.86 -11.02 24.14
N GLU A 187 -9.25 -10.62 25.35
CA GLU A 187 -8.65 -9.46 26.01
C GLU A 187 -7.15 -9.72 26.29
N ALA A 188 -6.30 -8.76 25.92
CA ALA A 188 -4.84 -8.91 25.99
C ALA A 188 -4.32 -9.21 27.41
N ASP A 189 -4.99 -8.71 28.46
CA ASP A 189 -4.51 -8.83 29.85
C ASP A 189 -5.25 -9.91 30.63
N LYS A 190 -6.10 -10.69 29.96
CA LYS A 190 -6.95 -11.70 30.61
C LYS A 190 -6.12 -12.74 31.37
N TYR A 191 -4.93 -13.04 30.87
CA TYR A 191 -4.06 -14.08 31.41
C TYR A 191 -2.70 -13.52 31.85
N TYR A 192 -2.45 -13.60 33.16
CA TYR A 192 -1.12 -13.41 33.71
C TYR A 192 -0.35 -14.75 33.69
N SER A 193 0.84 -14.76 33.08
CA SER A 193 1.63 -15.99 32.93
C SER A 193 2.17 -16.54 34.27
N ASN A 194 2.23 -15.72 35.33
CA ASN A 194 3.00 -16.00 36.56
C ASN A 194 4.50 -16.28 36.33
N LEU A 195 5.03 -15.99 35.15
CA LEU A 195 6.44 -16.23 34.82
C LEU A 195 7.30 -15.01 35.15
N THR A 196 8.53 -15.29 35.58
CA THR A 196 9.57 -14.27 35.81
C THR A 196 10.78 -14.61 34.96
N ILE A 197 11.17 -13.69 34.09
CA ILE A 197 12.40 -13.73 33.30
C ILE A 197 13.49 -13.02 34.10
N LYS A 198 14.51 -13.76 34.53
CA LYS A 198 15.56 -13.23 35.40
C LYS A 198 16.93 -13.84 35.10
N MET A 199 17.96 -13.01 35.32
CA MET A 199 19.33 -13.46 35.45
C MET A 199 19.48 -14.41 36.66
N PRO A 200 20.46 -15.32 36.65
CA PRO A 200 20.80 -16.10 37.84
C PRO A 200 21.21 -15.19 39.00
N SER A 201 20.80 -15.53 40.22
CA SER A 201 21.08 -14.73 41.43
C SER A 201 22.57 -14.61 41.75
N SER A 202 23.38 -15.54 41.25
CA SER A 202 24.83 -15.49 41.32
C SER A 202 25.43 -16.35 40.19
N GLN A 203 26.74 -16.18 39.92
CA GLN A 203 27.45 -17.05 38.98
C GLN A 203 27.42 -18.54 39.35
N ASN A 204 27.09 -18.87 40.61
CA ASN A 204 27.02 -20.23 41.12
C ASN A 204 25.58 -20.73 41.33
N SER A 205 24.56 -19.95 40.93
CA SER A 205 23.16 -20.31 41.09
C SER A 205 22.53 -20.65 39.74
N ALA A 206 21.88 -21.81 39.64
CA ALA A 206 21.09 -22.20 38.46
C ALA A 206 19.60 -21.82 38.62
N ASP A 207 19.32 -20.66 39.22
CA ASP A 207 17.96 -20.22 39.55
C ASP A 207 17.41 -19.16 38.57
N GLY A 208 18.18 -18.79 37.55
CA GLY A 208 17.75 -17.90 36.46
C GLY A 208 17.32 -18.67 35.21
N ASN A 209 16.57 -18.00 34.35
CA ASN A 209 16.06 -18.55 33.09
C ASN A 209 16.37 -17.66 31.87
N LEU A 210 16.89 -16.45 32.07
CA LEU A 210 17.37 -15.59 30.98
C LEU A 210 18.68 -16.15 30.41
N ILE A 211 18.75 -16.27 29.08
CA ILE A 211 19.92 -16.72 28.32
C ILE A 211 20.63 -15.53 27.70
N ASP A 212 19.88 -14.66 27.01
CA ASP A 212 20.40 -13.47 26.33
C ASP A 212 19.35 -12.37 26.27
N TYR A 213 19.77 -11.12 26.06
CA TYR A 213 18.85 -10.00 25.85
C TYR A 213 19.46 -8.91 24.97
N GLU A 214 18.61 -8.23 24.22
CA GLU A 214 18.95 -7.09 23.39
C GLU A 214 17.98 -5.93 23.70
N ILE A 215 18.52 -4.73 23.91
CA ILE A 215 17.73 -3.52 24.17
C ILE A 215 17.97 -2.56 23.01
N ASN A 216 16.91 -2.27 22.26
CA ASN A 216 16.91 -1.33 21.17
C ASN A 216 16.11 -0.08 21.56
N GLU A 217 16.75 1.08 21.56
CA GLU A 217 16.13 2.38 21.85
C GLU A 217 16.32 3.32 20.65
N SER A 218 15.24 3.94 20.17
CA SER A 218 15.29 4.78 18.97
C SER A 218 14.32 5.96 19.05
N MET A 219 14.80 7.14 18.64
CA MET A 219 13.96 8.32 18.41
C MET A 219 13.44 8.41 16.96
N GLY A 220 13.72 7.40 16.11
CA GLY A 220 13.52 7.50 14.67
C GLY A 220 12.08 7.84 14.24
N ASN A 221 11.09 7.42 15.02
CA ASN A 221 9.66 7.68 14.77
C ASN A 221 9.04 8.62 15.80
N MET A 222 9.86 9.26 16.63
CA MET A 222 9.38 10.12 17.71
C MET A 222 8.89 11.45 17.15
N VAL A 223 7.81 11.98 17.71
CA VAL A 223 7.24 13.29 17.38
C VAL A 223 7.16 14.10 18.67
N THR A 224 7.71 15.31 18.65
CA THR A 224 7.71 16.22 19.80
C THR A 224 6.81 17.44 19.58
N SER A 225 6.26 17.59 18.37
CA SER A 225 5.21 18.56 18.09
C SER A 225 4.23 18.12 17.00
N VAL A 226 2.97 18.53 17.10
CA VAL A 226 1.92 18.30 16.10
C VAL A 226 1.34 19.63 15.66
N ALA A 227 1.47 19.96 14.37
CA ALA A 227 0.88 21.15 13.77
C ALA A 227 -0.48 20.85 13.15
N ILE A 228 -1.45 21.71 13.45
CA ILE A 228 -2.83 21.60 12.99
C ILE A 228 -3.06 22.60 11.86
N TYR A 229 -3.64 22.12 10.77
CA TYR A 229 -3.99 22.90 9.59
C TYR A 229 -5.49 22.79 9.31
N ASN A 230 -6.08 23.84 8.76
CA ASN A 230 -7.43 23.80 8.21
C ASN A 230 -7.43 23.01 6.89
N ALA A 231 -8.62 22.61 6.42
CA ALA A 231 -8.78 21.86 5.17
C ALA A 231 -8.18 22.57 3.94
N ASP A 232 -8.12 23.92 3.96
CA ASP A 232 -7.50 24.76 2.92
C ASP A 232 -5.97 24.85 3.02
N GLY A 233 -5.35 24.13 3.95
CA GLY A 233 -3.91 24.14 4.21
C GLY A 233 -3.41 25.35 5.00
N SER A 234 -4.30 26.26 5.42
CA SER A 234 -3.94 27.38 6.29
C SER A 234 -3.73 26.92 7.74
N LYS A 235 -2.92 27.67 8.50
CA LYS A 235 -2.67 27.35 9.92
C LYS A 235 -3.96 27.46 10.73
N ALA A 236 -4.32 26.39 11.43
CA ALA A 236 -5.46 26.41 12.33
C ALA A 236 -5.19 27.39 13.48
N LYS A 237 -6.08 28.35 13.72
CA LYS A 237 -5.93 29.36 14.78
C LYS A 237 -6.30 28.75 16.14
N TYR A 238 -5.31 28.13 16.78
CA TYR A 238 -5.46 27.51 18.09
C TYR A 238 -5.22 28.51 19.25
N GLY A 239 -4.38 29.53 19.03
CA GLY A 239 -4.11 30.61 19.98
C GLY A 239 -3.21 31.69 19.37
N VAL A 240 -2.84 32.67 20.19
CA VAL A 240 -1.78 33.63 19.87
C VAL A 240 -0.71 33.58 20.95
N ASP A 241 0.56 33.68 20.56
CA ASP A 241 1.66 33.80 21.50
C ASP A 241 1.79 35.23 22.05
N GLU A 242 2.85 35.49 22.82
CA GLU A 242 3.09 36.81 23.41
C GLU A 242 3.42 37.92 22.39
N TYR A 243 3.56 37.58 21.11
CA TYR A 243 3.84 38.47 19.99
C TYR A 243 2.67 38.59 19.00
N ASP A 244 1.46 38.12 19.37
CA ASP A 244 0.28 38.07 18.51
C ASP A 244 0.42 37.14 17.28
N GLU A 245 1.40 36.23 17.26
CA GLU A 245 1.54 35.25 16.19
C GLU A 245 0.61 34.04 16.41
N VAL A 246 0.02 33.56 15.31
CA VAL A 246 -0.87 32.40 15.35
C VAL A 246 -0.10 31.16 15.76
N VAL A 247 -0.46 30.60 16.92
CA VAL A 247 -0.01 29.29 17.37
C VAL A 247 -0.96 28.25 16.78
N ASN A 248 -0.41 27.32 16.00
CA ASN A 248 -1.13 26.19 15.41
C ASN A 248 -0.54 24.84 15.78
N THR A 249 0.42 24.81 16.70
CA THR A 249 1.21 23.63 17.03
C THR A 249 1.05 23.28 18.51
N ILE A 250 0.88 22.00 18.81
CA ILE A 250 0.95 21.44 20.15
C ILE A 250 2.34 20.82 20.31
N THR A 251 3.05 21.17 21.38
CA THR A 251 4.42 20.68 21.65
C THR A 251 4.50 19.97 23.00
N LEU A 252 5.57 19.21 23.21
CA LEU A 252 5.95 18.74 24.54
C LEU A 252 6.43 19.89 25.43
N GLU A 253 6.67 19.59 26.71
CA GLU A 253 7.25 20.54 27.66
C GLU A 253 8.70 20.89 27.28
N ASP A 254 9.15 22.09 27.69
CA ASP A 254 10.48 22.61 27.35
C ASP A 254 11.61 21.66 27.72
N THR A 255 11.46 20.88 28.80
CA THR A 255 12.47 19.89 29.20
C THR A 255 12.66 18.79 28.15
N ASP A 256 11.57 18.31 27.57
CA ASP A 256 11.60 17.26 26.55
C ASP A 256 12.01 17.84 25.20
N LEU A 257 11.56 19.05 24.85
CA LEU A 257 12.03 19.75 23.66
C LEU A 257 13.53 20.05 23.71
N ASN A 258 14.07 20.43 24.87
CA ASN A 258 15.50 20.63 25.05
C ASN A 258 16.28 19.30 24.96
N ARG A 259 15.68 18.20 25.37
CA ARG A 259 16.30 16.86 25.34
C ARG A 259 16.28 16.26 23.93
N PHE A 260 15.17 16.38 23.22
CA PHE A 260 14.89 15.64 21.99
C PHE A 260 14.85 16.51 20.73
N GLY A 261 14.77 17.83 20.88
CA GLY A 261 14.54 18.77 19.78
C GLY A 261 13.08 18.85 19.33
N ASN A 262 12.83 19.69 18.34
CA ASN A 262 11.51 19.83 17.72
C ASN A 262 11.39 18.92 16.49
N ILE A 263 10.59 17.86 16.58
CA ILE A 263 10.28 16.89 15.53
C ILE A 263 8.77 17.00 15.27
N GLN A 264 8.41 17.57 14.13
CA GLN A 264 7.03 17.99 13.85
C GLN A 264 6.33 17.02 12.90
N GLU A 265 5.12 16.62 13.27
CA GLU A 265 4.14 16.00 12.38
C GLU A 265 2.97 16.97 12.15
N SER A 266 2.26 16.83 11.03
CA SER A 266 1.11 17.69 10.69
C SER A 266 -0.17 16.90 10.58
N MET A 267 -1.29 17.50 10.99
CA MET A 267 -2.64 16.98 10.76
C MET A 267 -3.55 18.07 10.21
N THR A 268 -4.58 17.65 9.48
CA THR A 268 -5.60 18.51 8.90
C THR A 268 -6.92 18.32 9.65
N MET A 269 -7.63 19.41 9.92
CA MET A 269 -8.94 19.39 10.55
C MET A 269 -9.99 18.77 9.63
N ASP A 270 -11.00 18.14 10.22
CA ASP A 270 -12.18 17.68 9.48
C ASP A 270 -12.95 18.86 8.86
N GLU A 271 -13.79 18.56 7.86
CA GLU A 271 -14.54 19.57 7.08
C GLU A 271 -15.44 20.46 7.95
N ASN A 272 -15.83 19.96 9.12
CA ASN A 272 -16.64 20.69 10.10
C ASN A 272 -15.84 21.75 10.90
N GLY A 273 -14.51 21.71 10.85
CA GLY A 273 -13.65 22.74 11.41
C GLY A 273 -13.62 22.80 12.94
N ASP A 274 -13.89 21.70 13.66
CA ASP A 274 -13.90 21.72 15.14
C ASP A 274 -12.48 21.69 15.73
N ILE A 275 -11.99 22.87 16.10
CA ILE A 275 -10.66 23.06 16.69
C ILE A 275 -10.47 22.31 18.02
N SER A 276 -11.54 22.07 18.78
CA SER A 276 -11.45 21.37 20.07
C SER A 276 -11.23 19.87 19.87
N LYS A 277 -11.91 19.29 18.88
CA LYS A 277 -11.72 17.90 18.46
C LYS A 277 -10.31 17.69 17.90
N ALA A 278 -9.90 18.52 16.94
CA ALA A 278 -8.56 18.45 16.35
C ALA A 278 -7.45 18.63 17.40
N LYS A 279 -7.66 19.47 18.41
CA LYS A 279 -6.71 19.62 19.53
C LYS A 279 -6.58 18.34 20.36
N ASN A 280 -7.68 17.63 20.59
CA ASN A 280 -7.65 16.38 21.35
C ASN A 280 -6.96 15.26 20.55
N GLU A 281 -7.25 15.17 19.24
CA GLU A 281 -6.59 14.23 18.33
C GLU A 281 -5.08 14.52 18.22
N ALA A 282 -4.68 15.79 18.06
CA ALA A 282 -3.27 16.20 18.05
C ALA A 282 -2.56 15.82 19.35
N LYS A 283 -3.23 15.97 20.52
CA LYS A 283 -2.68 15.54 21.81
C LYS A 283 -2.54 14.03 21.91
N GLN A 284 -3.51 13.26 21.43
CA GLN A 284 -3.45 11.81 21.42
C GLN A 284 -2.32 11.31 20.53
N LEU A 285 -2.18 11.90 19.33
CA LEU A 285 -1.08 11.61 18.40
C LEU A 285 0.27 11.93 19.05
N LEU A 286 0.39 13.12 19.66
CA LEU A 286 1.60 13.53 20.35
C LEU A 286 1.90 12.60 21.54
N GLN A 287 0.91 12.22 22.35
CA GLN A 287 1.12 11.26 23.45
C GLN A 287 1.58 9.88 22.94
N LYS A 288 1.03 9.41 21.82
CA LYS A 288 1.41 8.13 21.20
C LYS A 288 2.83 8.15 20.64
N LYS A 289 3.24 9.25 20.02
CA LYS A 289 4.52 9.35 19.29
C LYS A 289 5.63 10.09 20.03
N SER A 290 5.36 10.67 21.21
CA SER A 290 6.37 11.39 22.02
C SER A 290 7.27 10.50 22.86
N ILE A 291 7.08 9.19 22.79
CA ILE A 291 7.87 8.23 23.54
C ILE A 291 8.90 7.63 22.57
N PRO A 292 10.20 7.63 22.90
CA PRO A 292 11.18 6.87 22.13
C PRO A 292 10.70 5.42 21.94
N ASN A 293 10.93 4.85 20.76
CA ASN A 293 10.67 3.44 20.57
C ASN A 293 11.66 2.64 21.40
N GLU A 294 11.17 1.75 22.25
CA GLU A 294 11.97 0.93 23.13
C GLU A 294 11.52 -0.52 22.99
N GLU A 295 12.40 -1.35 22.43
CA GLU A 295 12.13 -2.77 22.24
C GLU A 295 13.13 -3.58 23.07
N LEU A 296 12.60 -4.45 23.95
CA LEU A 296 13.39 -5.42 24.69
C LEU A 296 13.17 -6.79 24.05
N GLU A 297 14.22 -7.35 23.47
CA GLU A 297 14.23 -8.74 23.01
C GLU A 297 14.94 -9.61 24.05
N VAL A 298 14.36 -10.75 24.41
CA VAL A 298 14.96 -11.71 25.34
C VAL A 298 14.95 -13.12 24.77
N ILE A 299 16.02 -13.86 25.05
CA ILE A 299 16.09 -15.32 24.86
C ILE A 299 16.10 -15.95 26.25
N CYS A 300 15.17 -16.86 26.52
CA CYS A 300 15.06 -17.52 27.83
C CYS A 300 14.73 -19.02 27.69
N LEU A 301 14.86 -19.76 28.80
CA LEU A 301 14.36 -21.14 28.86
C LEU A 301 12.86 -21.14 28.60
N GLY A 302 12.41 -22.02 27.70
CA GLY A 302 11.04 -22.00 27.20
C GLY A 302 9.99 -22.46 28.20
N ASP A 303 8.84 -21.81 28.14
CA ASP A 303 7.62 -22.17 28.86
C ASP A 303 6.41 -21.94 27.94
N ILE A 304 5.39 -22.78 28.07
CA ILE A 304 4.20 -22.76 27.22
C ILE A 304 3.27 -21.57 27.50
N ASP A 305 3.49 -20.87 28.61
CA ASP A 305 2.74 -19.68 28.99
C ASP A 305 3.41 -18.37 28.53
N TYR A 306 4.56 -18.44 27.83
CA TYR A 306 5.11 -17.30 27.09
C TYR A 306 4.36 -17.10 25.77
N ARG A 307 3.09 -16.67 25.85
CA ARG A 307 2.24 -16.41 24.68
C ARG A 307 2.10 -14.93 24.40
N VAL A 308 1.86 -14.58 23.15
CA VAL A 308 1.55 -13.20 22.75
C VAL A 308 0.39 -12.68 23.60
N ALA A 309 0.45 -11.39 23.94
CA ALA A 309 -0.43 -10.67 24.85
C ALA A 309 -0.30 -11.02 26.34
N HIS A 310 0.27 -12.17 26.73
CA HIS A 310 0.51 -12.44 28.15
C HIS A 310 1.50 -11.45 28.78
N VAL A 311 1.33 -11.23 30.08
CA VAL A 311 2.23 -10.42 30.91
C VAL A 311 3.27 -11.31 31.60
N VAL A 312 4.52 -10.89 31.59
CA VAL A 312 5.66 -11.51 32.29
C VAL A 312 6.35 -10.50 33.20
N MET A 313 6.94 -10.98 34.31
CA MET A 313 7.84 -10.16 35.13
C MET A 313 9.25 -10.22 34.55
N VAL A 314 9.92 -9.08 34.39
CA VAL A 314 11.31 -9.00 33.92
C VAL A 314 12.21 -8.46 35.01
N LYS A 315 13.36 -9.12 35.23
CA LYS A 315 14.38 -8.72 36.22
C LYS A 315 15.77 -8.76 35.60
N ILE A 316 16.10 -7.73 34.82
CA ILE A 316 17.43 -7.52 34.24
C ILE A 316 18.16 -6.45 35.08
N PRO A 317 19.18 -6.81 35.88
CA PRO A 317 19.92 -5.86 36.72
C PRO A 317 20.51 -4.71 35.93
N ASP A 318 20.67 -3.55 36.57
CA ASP A 318 21.29 -2.34 36.00
C ASP A 318 20.62 -1.80 34.72
N THR A 319 19.37 -2.18 34.48
CA THR A 319 18.52 -1.63 33.41
C THR A 319 17.21 -1.11 33.99
N LYS A 320 16.45 -0.35 33.20
CA LYS A 320 15.08 0.04 33.56
C LYS A 320 14.09 -1.14 33.61
N TYR A 321 14.51 -2.32 33.13
CA TYR A 321 13.71 -3.55 33.11
C TYR A 321 13.95 -4.43 34.34
N TYR A 322 14.24 -3.82 35.48
CA TYR A 322 14.36 -4.52 36.75
C TYR A 322 13.06 -4.45 37.54
N ASP A 323 12.42 -5.60 37.76
CA ASP A 323 11.18 -5.74 38.54
C ASP A 323 9.99 -5.01 37.90
N VAL A 324 9.87 -5.14 36.58
CA VAL A 324 8.79 -4.55 35.78
C VAL A 324 7.97 -5.63 35.08
N PHE A 325 6.66 -5.38 34.98
CA PHE A 325 5.78 -6.19 34.15
C PHE A 325 5.86 -5.72 32.70
N MET A 326 5.99 -6.68 31.78
CA MET A 326 6.09 -6.44 30.35
C MET A 326 5.13 -7.36 29.61
N TYR A 327 4.57 -6.87 28.51
CA TYR A 327 3.72 -7.62 27.59
C TYR A 327 4.57 -8.33 26.55
N ILE A 328 4.20 -9.56 26.21
CA ILE A 328 4.80 -10.31 25.10
C ILE A 328 4.17 -9.86 23.79
N LEU A 329 4.95 -9.18 22.94
CA LEU A 329 4.51 -8.70 21.62
C LEU A 329 4.71 -9.75 20.52
N SER A 330 5.80 -10.50 20.62
CA SER A 330 6.10 -11.64 19.76
C SER A 330 6.66 -12.77 20.61
N SER A 331 6.37 -14.01 20.19
CA SER A 331 6.87 -15.20 20.84
C SER A 331 7.30 -16.22 19.80
N GLU A 332 8.52 -16.70 19.94
CA GLU A 332 9.12 -17.73 19.10
C GLU A 332 9.73 -18.82 19.96
N TRP A 333 9.34 -20.07 19.75
CA TRP A 333 9.79 -21.23 20.49
C TRP A 333 10.58 -22.16 19.58
N THR A 334 11.79 -22.54 20.01
CA THR A 334 12.67 -23.44 19.25
C THR A 334 13.03 -24.66 20.08
N TRP A 335 12.64 -25.85 19.63
CA TRP A 335 12.84 -27.10 20.38
C TRP A 335 14.21 -27.72 20.14
N ASN A 336 14.84 -28.11 21.25
CA ASN A 336 16.06 -28.91 21.29
C ASN A 336 15.73 -30.40 21.15
N LYS A 337 16.74 -31.19 20.75
CA LYS A 337 16.59 -32.65 20.57
C LYS A 337 16.18 -33.40 21.84
N ASP A 338 16.56 -32.89 23.01
CA ASP A 338 16.21 -33.46 24.31
C ASP A 338 14.74 -33.21 24.70
N GLY A 339 14.01 -32.38 23.95
CA GLY A 339 12.61 -32.03 24.19
C GLY A 339 12.43 -30.75 25.02
N THR A 340 13.50 -30.14 25.52
CA THR A 340 13.46 -28.76 26.03
C THR A 340 13.32 -27.77 24.86
N PHE A 341 12.96 -26.53 25.13
CA PHE A 341 12.95 -25.47 24.13
C PHE A 341 13.41 -24.15 24.74
N ILE A 342 13.81 -23.22 23.89
CA ILE A 342 14.08 -21.83 24.24
C ILE A 342 12.99 -20.94 23.66
N SER A 343 12.70 -19.84 24.33
CA SER A 343 11.75 -18.83 23.87
C SER A 343 12.49 -17.54 23.58
N LYS A 344 12.31 -17.02 22.38
CA LYS A 344 12.71 -15.69 21.95
C LYS A 344 11.47 -14.78 21.97
N LEU A 345 11.49 -13.73 22.76
CA LEU A 345 10.34 -12.85 23.00
C LEU A 345 10.71 -11.39 22.72
N SER A 346 9.84 -10.66 22.02
CA SER A 346 9.85 -9.19 22.03
C SER A 346 8.89 -8.69 23.09
N LEU A 347 9.35 -7.81 23.97
CA LEU A 347 8.66 -7.35 25.15
C LEU A 347 8.48 -5.82 25.14
N SER A 348 7.33 -5.37 25.62
CA SER A 348 7.01 -3.94 25.75
C SER A 348 6.35 -3.63 27.11
N PRO A 349 6.59 -2.44 27.70
CA PRO A 349 5.84 -2.00 28.88
C PRO A 349 4.37 -1.72 28.57
N SER A 350 4.01 -1.67 27.29
CA SER A 350 2.66 -1.36 26.81
C SER A 350 2.13 -2.47 25.90
N LYS A 351 0.86 -2.82 26.11
CA LYS A 351 0.07 -3.68 25.20
C LYS A 351 -0.44 -2.94 23.96
N HIS A 352 -0.28 -1.62 23.94
CA HIS A 352 -0.74 -0.75 22.86
C HIS A 352 0.16 -0.94 21.65
N HIS A 353 -0.33 -1.71 20.68
CA HIS A 353 0.18 -1.74 19.32
C HIS A 353 -0.65 -0.78 18.45
N ASP A 354 -0.19 -0.50 17.24
CA ASP A 354 -0.97 0.26 16.27
C ASP A 354 -2.30 -0.45 16.01
N LEU A 355 -3.39 0.19 16.46
CA LEU A 355 -4.74 -0.25 16.16
C LEU A 355 -4.95 -0.14 14.65
N THR A 356 -5.60 -1.14 14.07
CA THR A 356 -6.18 -0.98 12.73
C THR A 356 -7.51 -0.27 12.94
N GLU A 357 -7.68 0.88 12.30
CA GLU A 357 -8.91 1.66 12.39
C GLU A 357 -9.73 1.52 11.11
N PHE A 358 -11.03 1.77 11.20
CA PHE A 358 -11.88 1.82 10.02
C PHE A 358 -11.37 2.83 8.98
N ASN A 359 -10.87 4.00 9.39
CA ASN A 359 -10.22 4.97 8.49
C ASN A 359 -9.05 4.39 7.66
N ASP A 360 -8.40 3.31 8.13
CA ASP A 360 -7.30 2.66 7.40
C ASP A 360 -7.79 1.70 6.31
N ILE A 361 -9.06 1.26 6.39
CA ILE A 361 -9.62 0.16 5.58
C ILE A 361 -10.94 0.50 4.91
N GLU A 362 -11.55 1.62 5.24
CA GLU A 362 -12.81 2.04 4.67
C GLU A 362 -12.63 2.74 3.33
N GLU A 363 -13.63 2.57 2.49
CA GLU A 363 -13.88 3.56 1.46
C GLU A 363 -14.72 4.68 2.08
N LYS A 364 -14.26 5.92 1.95
CA LYS A 364 -15.04 7.08 2.37
C LYS A 364 -16.35 7.09 1.58
N GLN A 365 -17.47 6.88 2.27
CA GLN A 365 -18.78 7.18 1.72
C GLN A 365 -18.96 8.70 1.77
N ASP A 366 -18.99 9.35 0.61
CA ASP A 366 -19.69 10.61 0.50
C ASP A 366 -21.18 10.32 0.64
N ASP A 367 -21.81 10.93 1.64
CA ASP A 367 -23.24 10.80 1.93
C ASP A 367 -24.07 11.38 0.77
N GLU A 368 -24.41 10.58 -0.26
CA GLU A 368 -25.68 10.70 -1.00
C GLU A 368 -26.09 9.39 -1.72
N PRO A 369 -27.40 9.13 -1.89
CA PRO A 369 -27.91 7.82 -2.26
C PRO A 369 -27.80 7.50 -3.76
N ASN A 370 -27.01 6.47 -4.06
CA ASN A 370 -27.19 5.45 -5.10
C ASN A 370 -27.84 5.89 -6.44
N SER A 371 -27.00 6.15 -7.45
CA SER A 371 -27.29 5.79 -8.83
C SER A 371 -26.08 5.12 -9.47
N LYS A 372 -26.23 3.82 -9.76
CA LYS A 372 -25.38 3.03 -10.64
C LYS A 372 -25.15 3.75 -11.97
N GLU A 373 -23.91 4.13 -12.23
CA GLU A 373 -23.24 4.15 -13.55
C GLU A 373 -21.76 4.50 -13.31
N GLY A 374 -20.88 3.49 -13.40
CA GLY A 374 -19.44 3.68 -13.25
C GLY A 374 -18.89 4.53 -14.39
N THR A 375 -18.26 5.65 -14.06
CA THR A 375 -17.59 6.53 -15.02
C THR A 375 -16.28 5.92 -15.49
N GLY A 376 -16.06 5.91 -16.80
CA GLY A 376 -15.00 5.15 -17.48
C GLY A 376 -13.55 5.32 -17.00
N SER A 377 -13.18 6.45 -16.37
CA SER A 377 -11.80 6.70 -15.90
C SER A 377 -11.38 5.86 -14.70
N ASP A 378 -12.34 5.36 -13.93
CA ASP A 378 -12.11 4.46 -12.78
C ASP A 378 -11.58 3.09 -13.24
N LEU A 379 -12.12 2.56 -14.34
CA LEU A 379 -11.76 1.23 -14.87
C LEU A 379 -10.28 1.15 -15.29
N VAL A 380 -9.78 2.17 -15.99
CA VAL A 380 -8.39 2.20 -16.46
C VAL A 380 -7.42 2.20 -15.27
N ASN A 381 -7.67 3.04 -14.26
CA ASN A 381 -6.86 3.12 -13.06
C ASN A 381 -6.88 1.80 -12.27
N ARG A 382 -8.05 1.20 -12.09
CA ARG A 382 -8.20 -0.10 -11.41
C ARG A 382 -7.42 -1.21 -12.10
N ILE A 383 -7.44 -1.27 -13.44
CA ILE A 383 -6.64 -2.24 -14.21
C ILE A 383 -5.14 -1.97 -14.04
N LEU A 384 -4.70 -0.70 -14.12
CA LEU A 384 -3.28 -0.33 -13.94
C LEU A 384 -2.76 -0.65 -12.53
N GLU A 385 -3.55 -0.39 -11.50
CA GLU A 385 -3.23 -0.72 -10.11
C GLU A 385 -3.12 -2.22 -9.92
N GLU A 386 -4.08 -2.98 -10.44
CA GLU A 386 -4.06 -4.44 -10.34
C GLU A 386 -2.88 -5.03 -11.13
N LEU A 387 -2.53 -4.49 -12.30
CA LEU A 387 -1.28 -4.84 -13.00
C LEU A 387 -0.05 -4.57 -12.09
N LYS A 388 0.06 -3.38 -11.50
CA LYS A 388 1.21 -3.00 -10.66
C LYS A 388 1.30 -3.82 -9.36
N ARG A 389 0.19 -4.31 -8.81
CA ARG A 389 0.14 -5.12 -7.59
C ARG A 389 0.96 -6.41 -7.69
N HIS A 390 1.13 -6.96 -8.90
CA HIS A 390 1.86 -8.21 -9.12
C HIS A 390 3.35 -8.02 -9.45
N LEU A 391 3.88 -6.79 -9.35
CA LEU A 391 5.31 -6.53 -9.54
C LEU A 391 6.17 -7.39 -8.62
N GLY A 392 7.20 -8.01 -9.20
CA GLY A 392 8.12 -8.89 -8.48
C GLY A 392 7.68 -10.36 -8.42
N LEU A 393 6.47 -10.72 -8.84
CA LEU A 393 6.03 -12.12 -8.91
C LEU A 393 6.83 -12.89 -9.98
N PRO A 394 7.34 -14.11 -9.71
CA PRO A 394 8.11 -14.87 -10.69
C PRO A 394 7.36 -15.24 -11.97
N TYR A 395 8.08 -15.36 -13.09
CA TYR A 395 7.54 -16.00 -14.29
C TYR A 395 7.36 -17.51 -14.06
N LEU A 396 6.18 -18.02 -14.38
CA LEU A 396 5.90 -19.46 -14.37
C LEU A 396 5.15 -19.86 -15.65
N TYR A 397 5.78 -20.69 -16.49
CA TYR A 397 5.16 -21.18 -17.72
C TYR A 397 3.84 -21.92 -17.45
N GLY A 398 2.74 -21.47 -18.06
CA GLY A 398 1.38 -21.97 -17.84
C GLY A 398 0.72 -21.49 -16.54
N GLY A 399 1.38 -20.62 -15.77
CA GLY A 399 0.85 -20.05 -14.52
C GLY A 399 -0.22 -19.00 -14.81
N LYS A 400 -1.40 -19.13 -14.20
CA LYS A 400 -2.60 -18.31 -14.51
C LYS A 400 -3.13 -17.50 -13.34
N ALA A 401 -2.49 -17.59 -12.17
CA ALA A 401 -2.85 -16.84 -10.98
C ALA A 401 -1.63 -16.77 -10.03
N PRO A 402 -1.54 -15.76 -9.14
CA PRO A 402 -0.47 -15.66 -8.15
C PRO A 402 -0.34 -16.91 -7.26
N SER A 403 -1.44 -17.61 -6.99
CA SER A 403 -1.48 -18.86 -6.22
C SER A 403 -0.68 -20.02 -6.85
N TYR A 404 -0.29 -19.91 -8.12
CA TYR A 404 0.55 -20.90 -8.80
C TYR A 404 2.04 -20.71 -8.45
N GLY A 405 2.40 -19.64 -7.72
CA GLY A 405 3.78 -19.25 -7.41
C GLY A 405 4.45 -18.40 -8.49
N GLY A 406 3.68 -18.04 -9.53
CA GLY A 406 4.13 -17.24 -10.67
C GLY A 406 3.11 -17.27 -11.80
N MET A 407 3.25 -16.37 -12.76
CA MET A 407 2.40 -16.32 -13.95
C MET A 407 3.25 -16.15 -15.20
N ASP A 408 2.87 -16.78 -16.30
CA ASP A 408 3.49 -16.47 -17.59
C ASP A 408 2.89 -15.19 -18.18
N CYS A 409 3.42 -14.76 -19.34
CA CYS A 409 3.00 -13.51 -19.95
C CYS A 409 1.47 -13.44 -20.18
N SER A 410 0.86 -14.46 -20.78
CA SER A 410 -0.57 -14.47 -21.11
C SER A 410 -1.45 -14.84 -19.93
N GLY A 411 -0.99 -15.69 -19.03
CA GLY A 411 -1.66 -16.00 -17.77
C GLY A 411 -1.75 -14.77 -16.85
N TYR A 412 -0.70 -13.94 -16.80
CA TYR A 412 -0.69 -12.69 -16.04
C TYR A 412 -1.68 -11.67 -16.59
N ILE A 413 -1.61 -11.38 -17.91
CA ILE A 413 -2.53 -10.42 -18.54
C ILE A 413 -3.98 -10.92 -18.46
N ALA A 414 -4.23 -12.21 -18.75
CA ALA A 414 -5.57 -12.78 -18.60
C ALA A 414 -6.07 -12.72 -17.15
N TYR A 415 -5.22 -13.02 -16.17
CA TYR A 415 -5.59 -12.97 -14.75
C TYR A 415 -6.07 -11.58 -14.33
N VAL A 416 -5.31 -10.54 -14.67
CA VAL A 416 -5.64 -9.16 -14.27
C VAL A 416 -6.89 -8.66 -15.00
N TYR A 417 -6.92 -8.78 -16.33
CA TYR A 417 -8.04 -8.24 -17.11
C TYR A 417 -9.36 -9.00 -16.86
N ASN A 418 -9.31 -10.30 -16.58
CA ASN A 418 -10.52 -11.07 -16.27
C ASN A 418 -11.15 -10.72 -14.92
N GLN A 419 -10.49 -9.96 -14.04
CA GLN A 419 -11.15 -9.40 -12.85
C GLN A 419 -12.14 -8.29 -13.20
N PHE A 420 -11.99 -7.70 -14.39
CA PHE A 420 -12.82 -6.62 -14.90
C PHE A 420 -13.64 -7.05 -16.12
N SER A 421 -13.76 -8.36 -16.39
CA SER A 421 -14.32 -8.88 -17.65
C SER A 421 -15.71 -8.33 -18.00
N ASP A 422 -16.53 -8.03 -17.00
CA ASP A 422 -17.89 -7.49 -17.17
C ASP A 422 -17.90 -6.03 -17.66
N GLU A 423 -16.78 -5.33 -17.53
CA GLU A 423 -16.56 -3.95 -17.95
C GLU A 423 -15.68 -3.84 -19.23
N LEU A 424 -15.24 -4.98 -19.79
CA LEU A 424 -14.37 -5.06 -20.97
C LEU A 424 -15.12 -5.51 -22.23
N GLU A 425 -14.69 -5.03 -23.40
CA GLU A 425 -15.12 -5.44 -24.73
C GLU A 425 -14.40 -6.73 -25.17
N ILE A 426 -14.60 -7.82 -24.44
CA ILE A 426 -14.07 -9.15 -24.78
C ILE A 426 -15.02 -9.87 -25.74
N THR A 427 -14.48 -10.49 -26.79
CA THR A 427 -15.26 -11.11 -27.87
C THR A 427 -15.43 -12.62 -27.75
N SER A 428 -14.64 -13.26 -26.87
CA SER A 428 -14.77 -14.67 -26.53
C SER A 428 -16.15 -15.04 -25.99
N ASN A 429 -16.61 -16.26 -26.31
CA ASN A 429 -17.97 -16.73 -25.99
C ASN A 429 -18.29 -16.80 -24.48
N ASP A 430 -17.27 -16.91 -23.64
CA ASP A 430 -17.39 -16.93 -22.17
C ASP A 430 -17.12 -15.55 -21.53
N GLY A 431 -16.89 -14.51 -22.34
CA GLY A 431 -16.60 -13.16 -21.90
C GLY A 431 -15.23 -12.97 -21.25
N LYS A 432 -14.30 -13.93 -21.37
CA LYS A 432 -12.99 -13.88 -20.71
C LYS A 432 -11.83 -13.93 -21.70
N LEU A 433 -10.73 -13.28 -21.35
CA LEU A 433 -9.46 -13.42 -22.06
C LEU A 433 -8.86 -14.80 -21.79
N ASP A 434 -8.45 -15.46 -22.87
CA ASP A 434 -7.72 -16.72 -22.77
C ASP A 434 -6.30 -16.47 -22.21
N SER A 435 -5.88 -17.34 -21.30
CA SER A 435 -4.51 -17.42 -20.78
C SER A 435 -3.44 -17.83 -21.81
N CYS A 436 -3.78 -17.99 -23.08
CA CYS A 436 -2.87 -18.29 -24.19
C CYS A 436 -2.75 -17.08 -25.13
N THR A 437 -1.52 -16.77 -25.60
CA THR A 437 -1.26 -15.60 -26.45
C THR A 437 -2.03 -15.62 -27.78
N TYR A 438 -2.08 -16.77 -28.46
CA TYR A 438 -2.71 -16.87 -29.80
C TYR A 438 -4.21 -16.54 -29.81
N PRO A 439 -5.06 -17.12 -28.92
CA PRO A 439 -6.46 -16.69 -28.83
C PRO A 439 -6.60 -15.25 -28.33
N MET A 440 -5.81 -14.82 -27.35
CA MET A 440 -5.85 -13.44 -26.82
C MET A 440 -5.58 -12.38 -27.89
N MET A 441 -4.76 -12.70 -28.91
CA MET A 441 -4.52 -11.81 -30.05
C MET A 441 -5.78 -11.52 -30.88
N GLU A 442 -6.80 -12.37 -30.81
CA GLU A 442 -8.05 -12.20 -31.56
C GLU A 442 -9.17 -11.57 -30.71
N GLU A 443 -8.85 -11.14 -29.49
CA GLU A 443 -9.81 -10.50 -28.58
C GLU A 443 -9.88 -8.98 -28.74
N GLY A 444 -11.08 -8.44 -28.57
CA GLY A 444 -11.33 -7.00 -28.57
C GLY A 444 -11.06 -6.33 -29.93
N LYS A 445 -10.78 -5.03 -29.87
CA LYS A 445 -10.54 -4.18 -31.06
C LYS A 445 -9.07 -4.22 -31.47
N ASP A 446 -8.79 -4.64 -32.71
CA ASP A 446 -7.43 -4.55 -33.29
C ASP A 446 -7.08 -3.09 -33.60
N VAL A 447 -6.05 -2.56 -32.93
CA VAL A 447 -5.55 -1.18 -33.11
C VAL A 447 -4.12 -1.15 -33.67
N THR A 448 -3.65 -2.27 -34.24
CA THR A 448 -2.28 -2.46 -34.72
C THR A 448 -1.86 -1.48 -35.82
N LYS A 449 -2.78 -0.89 -36.58
CA LYS A 449 -2.43 0.07 -37.66
C LYS A 449 -2.26 1.50 -37.15
N ASP A 450 -2.81 1.81 -35.99
CA ASP A 450 -2.92 3.17 -35.45
C ASP A 450 -2.08 3.35 -34.17
N PHE A 451 -1.30 2.34 -33.77
CA PHE A 451 -0.63 2.28 -32.47
C PHE A 451 0.46 3.36 -32.27
N SER A 452 1.03 3.93 -33.34
CA SER A 452 2.10 4.93 -33.21
C SER A 452 1.65 6.12 -32.38
N ASP A 453 0.41 6.55 -32.59
CA ASP A 453 -0.17 7.78 -32.06
C ASP A 453 -1.41 7.54 -31.17
N ASN A 454 -1.85 6.28 -31.02
CA ASN A 454 -3.10 5.91 -30.33
C ASN A 454 -2.93 4.78 -29.31
N LEU A 455 -1.71 4.53 -28.82
CA LEU A 455 -1.50 3.61 -27.69
C LEU A 455 -2.11 4.21 -26.42
N LYS A 456 -3.07 3.51 -25.84
CA LYS A 456 -3.74 3.87 -24.58
C LYS A 456 -3.33 2.93 -23.47
N GLU A 457 -3.26 3.45 -22.26
CA GLU A 457 -3.01 2.66 -21.04
C GLU A 457 -3.97 1.47 -20.99
N CYS A 458 -3.48 0.29 -20.62
CA CYS A 458 -4.19 -0.98 -20.69
C CYS A 458 -4.43 -1.55 -22.11
N ASP A 459 -3.83 -0.98 -23.16
CA ASP A 459 -3.71 -1.70 -24.44
C ASP A 459 -2.81 -2.94 -24.27
N ILE A 460 -3.24 -4.07 -24.85
CA ILE A 460 -2.51 -5.33 -24.81
C ILE A 460 -1.63 -5.42 -26.07
N ILE A 461 -0.31 -5.42 -25.85
CA ILE A 461 0.70 -5.41 -26.91
C ILE A 461 1.31 -6.80 -27.06
N PHE A 462 1.44 -7.25 -28.29
CA PHE A 462 2.13 -8.48 -28.68
C PHE A 462 3.38 -8.14 -29.50
N PRO A 463 4.58 -8.22 -28.92
CA PRO A 463 5.81 -8.05 -29.69
C PRO A 463 6.03 -9.17 -30.73
N HIS A 464 5.54 -10.37 -30.43
CA HIS A 464 5.47 -11.53 -31.31
C HIS A 464 4.47 -12.54 -30.73
N ALA A 465 4.12 -13.59 -31.47
CA ALA A 465 3.08 -14.55 -31.08
C ALA A 465 3.34 -15.37 -29.79
N GLY A 466 4.51 -15.20 -29.15
CA GLY A 466 4.92 -15.93 -27.96
C GLY A 466 5.10 -15.07 -26.72
N HIS A 467 4.79 -13.77 -26.79
CA HIS A 467 4.90 -12.85 -25.66
C HIS A 467 3.79 -11.79 -25.69
N VAL A 468 3.32 -11.40 -24.51
CA VAL A 468 2.31 -10.35 -24.35
C VAL A 468 2.66 -9.44 -23.18
N GLN A 469 2.28 -8.18 -23.29
CA GLN A 469 2.55 -7.13 -22.31
C GLN A 469 1.41 -6.12 -22.31
N ALA A 470 1.13 -5.50 -21.16
CA ALA A 470 0.18 -4.39 -21.08
C ALA A 470 0.93 -3.05 -21.15
N TYR A 471 0.42 -2.13 -21.97
CA TYR A 471 0.89 -0.75 -21.99
C TYR A 471 0.41 -0.01 -20.74
N ILE A 472 1.29 0.73 -20.09
CA ILE A 472 0.97 1.41 -18.82
C ILE A 472 1.20 2.93 -18.89
N GLY A 473 1.26 3.49 -20.10
CA GLY A 473 1.57 4.91 -20.30
C GLY A 473 3.07 5.18 -20.40
N ASP A 474 3.44 6.43 -20.72
CA ASP A 474 4.82 6.94 -20.74
C ASP A 474 5.84 6.11 -21.51
N GLY A 475 5.41 5.41 -22.57
CA GLY A 475 6.30 4.53 -23.34
C GLY A 475 6.77 3.31 -22.54
N LYS A 476 6.01 2.87 -21.53
CA LYS A 476 6.34 1.74 -20.66
C LYS A 476 5.30 0.63 -20.78
N VAL A 477 5.76 -0.57 -20.49
CA VAL A 477 4.94 -1.78 -20.43
C VAL A 477 5.20 -2.53 -19.14
N ILE A 478 4.19 -3.25 -18.68
CA ILE A 478 4.31 -4.24 -17.61
C ILE A 478 4.08 -5.64 -18.18
N HIS A 479 4.95 -6.58 -17.81
CA HIS A 479 4.87 -7.94 -18.33
C HIS A 479 5.52 -8.98 -17.41
N SER A 480 5.21 -10.25 -17.66
CA SER A 480 5.98 -11.40 -17.15
C SER A 480 6.87 -11.92 -18.30
N PRO A 481 8.16 -11.59 -18.37
CA PRO A 481 8.94 -11.68 -19.61
C PRO A 481 9.36 -13.09 -20.00
N GLN A 482 9.96 -13.87 -19.09
CA GLN A 482 10.48 -15.21 -19.37
C GLN A 482 10.89 -15.95 -18.09
N SER A 483 11.07 -17.27 -18.17
CA SER A 483 11.55 -18.10 -17.07
C SER A 483 12.84 -17.58 -16.44
N GLY A 484 12.86 -17.52 -15.10
CA GLY A 484 14.00 -17.00 -14.33
C GLY A 484 13.98 -15.47 -14.12
N ASP A 485 12.91 -14.80 -14.54
CA ASP A 485 12.67 -13.38 -14.36
C ASP A 485 11.36 -13.16 -13.58
N VAL A 486 11.03 -11.89 -13.30
CA VAL A 486 9.82 -11.50 -12.54
C VAL A 486 8.94 -10.55 -13.34
N ILE A 487 7.69 -10.41 -12.92
CA ILE A 487 6.81 -9.36 -13.41
C ILE A 487 7.46 -8.01 -13.13
N LYS A 488 7.65 -7.22 -14.18
CA LYS A 488 8.36 -5.94 -14.09
C LYS A 488 7.88 -4.95 -15.13
N ILE A 489 8.21 -3.69 -14.88
CA ILE A 489 8.05 -2.60 -15.84
C ILE A 489 9.30 -2.54 -16.71
N SER A 490 9.11 -2.37 -18.02
CA SER A 490 10.16 -2.20 -19.01
C SER A 490 9.79 -1.12 -20.01
N ASP A 491 10.78 -0.52 -20.67
CA ASP A 491 10.52 0.42 -21.75
C ASP A 491 9.92 -0.30 -22.97
N LEU A 492 8.91 0.31 -23.58
CA LEU A 492 8.26 -0.20 -24.77
C LEU A 492 9.20 -0.10 -25.96
N ASN A 493 9.60 -1.25 -26.51
CA ASN A 493 10.29 -1.27 -27.79
C ASN A 493 9.29 -1.17 -28.95
N ARG A 494 8.96 0.06 -29.35
CA ARG A 494 8.02 0.36 -30.45
C ARG A 494 8.38 -0.30 -31.78
N SER A 495 9.68 -0.53 -32.05
CA SER A 495 10.14 -1.17 -33.29
C SER A 495 9.84 -2.67 -33.38
N LYS A 496 9.46 -3.31 -32.26
CA LYS A 496 9.20 -4.74 -32.16
C LYS A 496 7.73 -5.09 -31.95
N ILE A 497 6.80 -4.17 -32.14
CA ILE A 497 5.36 -4.43 -31.96
C ILE A 497 4.82 -5.15 -33.19
N ALA A 498 4.22 -6.34 -33.01
CA ALA A 498 3.62 -7.12 -34.09
C ALA A 498 2.08 -7.00 -34.13
N LYS A 499 1.43 -6.92 -32.96
CA LYS A 499 -0.03 -6.69 -32.83
C LYS A 499 -0.34 -5.89 -31.57
N VAL A 500 -1.41 -5.10 -31.60
CA VAL A 500 -1.98 -4.42 -30.43
C VAL A 500 -3.49 -4.63 -30.44
N VAL A 501 -4.03 -5.08 -29.33
CA VAL A 501 -5.48 -5.24 -29.13
C VAL A 501 -5.94 -4.41 -27.94
N ARG A 502 -7.15 -3.87 -28.08
CA ARG A 502 -7.82 -3.04 -27.10
C ARG A 502 -9.09 -3.72 -26.64
N VAL A 503 -9.13 -4.09 -25.37
CA VAL A 503 -10.28 -4.76 -24.75
C VAL A 503 -11.01 -3.86 -23.76
N VAL A 504 -10.37 -2.79 -23.31
CA VAL A 504 -11.04 -1.77 -22.50
C VAL A 504 -11.89 -0.90 -23.47
N PRO A 505 -13.15 -0.57 -23.15
CA PRO A 505 -14.00 0.23 -24.03
C PRO A 505 -13.41 1.61 -24.30
N ASP A 506 -13.55 2.15 -25.52
CA ASP A 506 -13.05 3.51 -25.82
C ASP A 506 -13.66 4.59 -24.89
N SER A 507 -14.84 4.33 -24.30
CA SER A 507 -15.47 5.18 -23.29
C SER A 507 -14.75 5.20 -21.94
N ALA A 508 -13.90 4.22 -21.64
CA ALA A 508 -13.13 4.15 -20.40
C ALA A 508 -12.03 5.22 -20.36
N TRP A 509 -11.42 5.53 -21.51
CA TRP A 509 -10.48 6.65 -21.62
C TRP A 509 -11.16 7.94 -22.08
N LYS A 510 -12.46 8.10 -21.82
CA LYS A 510 -13.05 9.45 -21.87
C LYS A 510 -12.45 10.26 -20.73
N SER A 511 -11.31 10.90 -21.02
CA SER A 511 -11.07 12.25 -20.56
C SER A 511 -12.30 13.07 -20.95
N GLU A 512 -12.89 13.74 -19.96
CA GLU A 512 -13.91 14.78 -20.09
C GLU A 512 -14.05 15.33 -21.53
N SER A 513 -14.99 14.79 -22.29
CA SER A 513 -15.49 15.43 -23.49
C SER A 513 -17.01 15.48 -23.35
N GLY A 514 -17.49 16.57 -22.76
CA GLY A 514 -18.90 16.91 -22.66
C GLY A 514 -19.48 16.68 -21.27
N ASP A 515 -19.60 17.78 -20.53
CA ASP A 515 -20.61 18.03 -19.51
C ASP A 515 -20.49 17.24 -18.18
N ASN A 516 -19.48 17.57 -17.39
CA ASN A 516 -19.69 18.09 -16.03
C ASN A 516 -18.37 18.65 -15.52
N ALA A 517 -18.42 19.89 -15.03
CA ALA A 517 -17.28 20.63 -14.50
C ALA A 517 -16.65 19.87 -13.33
N GLY A 518 -15.55 19.16 -13.59
CA GLY A 518 -14.64 18.66 -12.57
C GLY A 518 -14.08 19.82 -11.76
N GLU A 519 -14.21 19.70 -10.45
CA GLU A 519 -13.82 20.71 -9.48
C GLU A 519 -12.34 21.07 -9.63
N PHE A 520 -12.07 22.38 -9.62
CA PHE A 520 -10.75 22.95 -9.86
C PHE A 520 -9.75 22.51 -8.78
N SER A 521 -8.86 21.56 -9.11
CA SER A 521 -7.80 21.06 -8.21
C SER A 521 -6.77 22.12 -7.80
N GLY A 522 -6.81 23.30 -8.42
CA GLY A 522 -5.89 24.40 -8.14
C GLY A 522 -4.45 24.17 -8.60
N SER A 523 -4.17 23.10 -9.34
CA SER A 523 -2.86 22.75 -9.90
C SER A 523 -2.97 22.27 -11.35
N VAL A 524 -1.87 22.30 -12.12
CA VAL A 524 -1.87 21.81 -13.50
C VAL A 524 -1.98 20.29 -13.59
N SER A 525 -2.69 19.80 -14.62
CA SER A 525 -2.86 18.36 -14.83
C SER A 525 -1.57 17.67 -15.29
N SER A 526 -1.49 16.35 -15.08
CA SER A 526 -0.41 15.54 -15.64
C SER A 526 -0.42 15.54 -17.18
N GLN A 527 -1.60 15.67 -17.81
CA GLN A 527 -1.73 15.76 -19.27
C GLN A 527 -1.05 17.03 -19.81
N LEU A 528 -1.19 18.16 -19.10
CA LEU A 528 -0.48 19.39 -19.47
C LEU A 528 1.05 19.24 -19.33
N VAL A 529 1.52 18.53 -18.29
CA VAL A 529 2.96 18.29 -18.11
C VAL A 529 3.51 17.46 -19.29
N GLU A 530 2.82 16.39 -19.69
CA GLU A 530 3.23 15.60 -20.87
C GLU A 530 3.17 16.39 -22.17
N PHE A 531 2.13 17.22 -22.34
CA PHE A 531 2.02 18.13 -23.47
C PHE A 531 3.22 19.08 -23.58
N ILE A 532 3.63 19.71 -22.47
CA ILE A 532 4.77 20.64 -22.46
C ILE A 532 6.09 19.91 -22.75
N LYS A 533 6.27 18.67 -22.27
CA LYS A 533 7.44 17.85 -22.61
C LYS A 533 7.58 17.59 -24.11
N GLY A 534 6.49 17.63 -24.88
CA GLY A 534 6.56 17.54 -26.33
C GLY A 534 7.26 18.75 -26.98
N TYR A 535 7.14 19.92 -26.36
CA TYR A 535 7.81 21.15 -26.78
C TYR A 535 9.20 21.33 -26.16
N GLU A 536 9.42 20.78 -24.95
CA GLU A 536 10.68 20.88 -24.22
C GLU A 536 11.55 19.62 -24.41
N LYS A 537 12.76 19.78 -24.94
CA LYS A 537 13.67 18.64 -25.10
C LYS A 537 14.29 18.25 -23.75
N PHE A 538 14.18 16.98 -23.37
CA PHE A 538 14.89 16.44 -22.21
C PHE A 538 16.41 16.34 -22.46
N GLU A 539 17.21 16.88 -21.56
CA GLU A 539 18.65 16.68 -21.49
C GLU A 539 19.07 16.22 -20.08
N ALA A 540 19.60 14.99 -20.00
CA ALA A 540 19.93 14.36 -18.73
C ALA A 540 21.12 15.01 -18.01
N ASN A 541 22.00 15.70 -18.73
CA ASN A 541 23.19 16.35 -18.16
C ASN A 541 23.08 17.86 -18.31
N ALA A 542 23.64 18.60 -17.35
CA ALA A 542 23.69 20.05 -17.41
C ALA A 542 24.44 20.53 -18.69
N TYR A 543 23.84 21.47 -19.41
CA TYR A 543 24.36 22.06 -20.64
C TYR A 543 24.18 23.59 -20.60
N ASN A 544 24.89 24.32 -21.46
CA ASN A 544 24.60 25.74 -21.65
C ASN A 544 23.62 25.87 -22.83
N ASP A 545 22.51 26.58 -22.61
CA ASP A 545 21.57 26.89 -23.66
C ASP A 545 22.15 27.85 -24.73
N SER A 546 21.35 28.21 -25.73
CA SER A 546 21.77 29.12 -26.81
C SER A 546 22.10 30.55 -26.33
N GLY A 547 21.68 30.92 -25.11
CA GLY A 547 22.00 32.17 -24.42
C GLY A 547 23.19 32.07 -23.47
N GLY A 548 23.80 30.89 -23.31
CA GLY A 548 24.91 30.65 -22.39
C GLY A 548 24.49 30.43 -20.94
N VAL A 549 23.21 30.17 -20.68
CA VAL A 549 22.68 29.90 -19.33
C VAL A 549 22.80 28.40 -19.04
N PRO A 550 23.33 28.00 -17.87
CA PRO A 550 23.33 26.61 -17.44
C PRO A 550 21.91 26.07 -17.22
N THR A 551 21.61 24.95 -17.87
CA THR A 551 20.28 24.36 -18.00
C THR A 551 20.35 22.84 -17.86
N ILE A 552 19.33 22.19 -17.31
CA ILE A 552 19.26 20.72 -17.16
C ILE A 552 17.80 20.24 -17.30
N GLY A 553 17.58 18.96 -17.62
CA GLY A 553 16.24 18.35 -17.67
C GLY A 553 15.40 18.89 -18.82
N TYR A 554 14.14 19.26 -18.55
CA TYR A 554 13.22 19.90 -19.50
C TYR A 554 13.38 21.43 -19.51
N GLY A 555 14.63 21.92 -19.56
CA GLY A 555 14.89 23.35 -19.66
C GLY A 555 15.01 24.13 -18.34
N THR A 556 15.13 23.47 -17.18
CA THR A 556 15.25 24.18 -15.90
C THR A 556 16.61 24.87 -15.77
N THR A 557 16.59 26.13 -15.33
CA THR A 557 17.78 26.98 -15.08
C THR A 557 18.02 27.22 -13.58
N ASP A 558 17.29 26.51 -12.72
CA ASP A 558 17.45 26.57 -11.27
C ASP A 558 18.86 26.12 -10.88
N LYS A 559 19.64 27.03 -10.27
CA LYS A 559 21.03 26.79 -9.91
C LYS A 559 21.21 25.55 -9.03
N SER A 560 20.23 25.24 -8.16
CA SER A 560 20.31 24.08 -7.27
C SER A 560 20.12 22.76 -8.03
N LYS A 561 19.22 22.75 -9.03
CA LYS A 561 18.95 21.60 -9.90
C LYS A 561 20.11 21.39 -10.89
N VAL A 562 20.58 22.47 -11.50
CA VAL A 562 21.74 22.45 -12.40
C VAL A 562 23.02 21.99 -11.69
N ALA A 563 23.20 22.36 -10.42
CA ALA A 563 24.36 21.94 -9.63
C ALA A 563 24.43 20.42 -9.40
N GLN A 564 23.34 19.67 -9.62
CA GLN A 564 23.35 18.20 -9.55
C GLN A 564 24.16 17.55 -10.68
N GLY A 565 24.40 18.28 -11.78
CA GLY A 565 25.22 17.82 -12.91
C GLY A 565 24.51 16.84 -13.85
N SER A 566 23.68 15.94 -13.33
CA SER A 566 22.77 15.09 -14.11
C SER A 566 21.43 14.87 -13.40
N CYS A 567 20.39 14.50 -14.15
CA CYS A 567 19.06 14.20 -13.62
C CYS A 567 18.42 13.04 -14.39
N THR A 568 17.50 12.34 -13.72
CA THR A 568 16.60 11.38 -14.35
C THR A 568 15.42 12.09 -15.00
N GLN A 569 14.76 11.42 -15.94
CA GLN A 569 13.56 11.95 -16.58
C GLN A 569 12.42 12.16 -15.59
N SER A 570 12.34 11.36 -14.52
CA SER A 570 11.35 11.51 -13.44
C SER A 570 11.61 12.77 -12.62
N GLU A 571 12.85 13.00 -12.18
CA GLU A 571 13.24 14.23 -11.47
C GLU A 571 12.97 15.47 -12.33
N ALA A 572 13.36 15.44 -13.60
CA ALA A 572 13.08 16.55 -14.53
C ALA A 572 11.58 16.79 -14.76
N THR A 573 10.77 15.73 -14.76
CA THR A 573 9.30 15.83 -14.88
C THR A 573 8.71 16.54 -13.68
N GLN A 574 9.16 16.19 -12.47
CA GLN A 574 8.71 16.84 -11.25
C GLN A 574 9.09 18.33 -11.25
N TRP A 575 10.32 18.65 -11.62
CA TRP A 575 10.79 20.04 -11.71
C TRP A 575 9.98 20.86 -12.71
N LEU A 576 9.67 20.27 -13.87
CA LEU A 576 8.81 20.91 -14.88
C LEU A 576 7.41 21.19 -14.32
N LYS A 577 6.79 20.22 -13.62
CA LYS A 577 5.47 20.40 -12.98
C LYS A 577 5.48 21.52 -11.95
N GLU A 578 6.53 21.63 -11.14
CA GLU A 578 6.70 22.71 -10.16
C GLU A 578 6.82 24.07 -10.87
N GLU A 579 7.60 24.16 -11.95
CA GLU A 579 7.79 25.41 -12.71
C GLU A 579 6.50 25.89 -13.39
N ILE A 580 5.73 24.98 -14.00
CA ILE A 580 4.45 25.32 -14.62
C ILE A 580 3.47 25.83 -13.56
N ASN A 581 3.34 25.13 -12.42
CA ASN A 581 2.47 25.60 -11.32
C ASN A 581 2.91 26.97 -10.78
N ASN A 582 4.21 27.19 -10.65
CA ASN A 582 4.75 28.49 -10.25
C ASN A 582 4.37 29.61 -11.24
N LYS A 583 4.43 29.34 -12.56
CA LYS A 583 3.99 30.29 -13.59
C LYS A 583 2.47 30.49 -13.61
N ALA A 584 1.70 29.45 -13.31
CA ALA A 584 0.24 29.50 -13.25
C ALA A 584 -0.29 30.16 -11.96
N SER A 585 0.53 30.37 -10.94
CA SER A 585 0.12 30.98 -9.66
C SER A 585 -0.49 32.38 -9.81
N GLU A 586 0.05 33.22 -10.72
CA GLU A 586 -0.50 34.55 -11.01
C GLU A 586 -1.88 34.46 -11.68
N LEU A 587 -2.05 33.51 -12.63
CA LEU A 587 -3.33 33.21 -13.27
C LEU A 587 -4.37 32.76 -12.25
N LYS A 588 -4.00 31.81 -11.37
CA LYS A 588 -4.87 31.28 -10.31
C LYS A 588 -5.37 32.38 -9.37
N SER A 589 -4.45 33.22 -8.87
CA SER A 589 -4.78 34.34 -8.00
C SER A 589 -5.76 35.32 -8.65
N HIS A 590 -5.60 35.57 -9.96
CA HIS A 590 -6.51 36.45 -10.70
C HIS A 590 -7.88 35.80 -10.90
N LEU A 591 -7.96 34.53 -11.29
CA LEU A 591 -9.22 33.78 -11.43
C LEU A 591 -10.04 33.80 -10.14
N GLU A 592 -9.38 33.55 -9.00
CA GLU A 592 -9.99 33.64 -7.66
C GLU A 592 -10.49 35.05 -7.35
N SER A 593 -9.69 36.08 -7.65
CA SER A 593 -10.06 37.49 -7.37
C SER A 593 -11.29 37.98 -8.14
N VAL A 594 -11.59 37.38 -9.31
CA VAL A 594 -12.74 37.73 -10.14
C VAL A 594 -13.86 36.69 -10.10
N GLY A 595 -13.69 35.61 -9.32
CA GLY A 595 -14.69 34.55 -9.16
C GLY A 595 -14.96 33.76 -10.44
N ILE A 596 -13.98 33.60 -11.32
CA ILE A 596 -14.10 32.79 -12.53
C ILE A 596 -13.59 31.38 -12.25
N SER A 597 -14.48 30.41 -12.39
CA SER A 597 -14.14 28.99 -12.35
C SER A 597 -13.94 28.48 -13.77
N LEU A 598 -12.80 27.84 -14.02
CA LEU A 598 -12.50 27.14 -15.27
C LEU A 598 -12.54 25.64 -15.05
N THR A 599 -12.91 24.90 -16.09
CA THR A 599 -12.67 23.45 -16.16
C THR A 599 -11.16 23.18 -16.18
N GLN A 600 -10.73 21.96 -15.83
CA GLN A 600 -9.30 21.64 -15.75
C GLN A 600 -8.57 21.87 -17.08
N ASN A 601 -9.17 21.48 -18.21
CA ASN A 601 -8.57 21.70 -19.53
C ASN A 601 -8.53 23.18 -19.92
N GLN A 602 -9.54 23.98 -19.55
CA GLN A 602 -9.52 25.43 -19.77
C GLN A 602 -8.43 26.11 -18.95
N PHE A 603 -8.27 25.70 -17.69
CA PHE A 603 -7.17 26.18 -16.85
C PHE A 603 -5.81 25.77 -17.43
N ASP A 604 -5.66 24.52 -17.87
CA ASP A 604 -4.41 24.03 -18.46
C ASP A 604 -4.05 24.78 -19.76
N ALA A 605 -5.01 25.06 -20.64
CA ALA A 605 -4.78 25.88 -21.83
C ALA A 605 -4.28 27.30 -21.48
N CYS A 606 -4.79 27.87 -20.39
CA CYS A 606 -4.32 29.17 -19.89
C CYS A 606 -2.95 29.07 -19.22
N ALA A 607 -2.70 27.99 -18.47
CA ALA A 607 -1.45 27.72 -17.79
C ALA A 607 -0.30 27.50 -18.79
N ASP A 608 -0.54 26.79 -19.90
CA ASP A 608 0.45 26.63 -20.98
C ASP A 608 0.82 27.98 -21.59
N PHE A 609 -0.17 28.80 -21.93
CA PHE A 609 0.09 30.13 -22.48
C PHE A 609 0.91 30.96 -21.48
N CYS A 610 0.54 30.94 -20.21
CA CYS A 610 1.25 31.67 -19.16
C CYS A 610 2.66 31.16 -18.93
N TYR A 611 2.88 29.84 -19.03
CA TYR A 611 4.21 29.25 -18.98
C TYR A 611 5.06 29.69 -20.19
N ASN A 612 4.50 29.65 -21.39
CA ASN A 612 5.20 29.95 -22.64
C ASN A 612 5.48 31.45 -22.85
N ALA A 613 4.49 32.32 -22.58
CA ALA A 613 4.54 33.74 -22.94
C ALA A 613 4.35 34.69 -21.74
N GLY A 614 3.97 34.18 -20.56
CA GLY A 614 3.73 34.97 -19.36
C GLY A 614 2.33 35.61 -19.28
N PHE A 615 1.83 35.77 -18.06
CA PHE A 615 0.50 36.34 -17.78
C PHE A 615 0.35 37.79 -18.29
N GLY A 616 1.44 38.56 -18.34
CA GLY A 616 1.44 39.91 -18.93
C GLY A 616 1.06 39.89 -20.42
N ASN A 617 1.57 38.93 -21.20
CA ASN A 617 1.21 38.76 -22.60
C ASN A 617 -0.19 38.15 -22.76
N PHE A 618 -0.58 37.25 -21.85
CA PHE A 618 -1.94 36.71 -21.78
C PHE A 618 -3.01 37.81 -21.72
N LYS A 619 -2.74 38.87 -20.94
CA LYS A 619 -3.55 40.11 -20.90
C LYS A 619 -3.38 40.95 -22.17
N LYS A 620 -2.14 41.29 -22.54
CA LYS A 620 -1.84 42.18 -23.68
C LYS A 620 -2.47 41.74 -25.00
N PHE A 621 -2.51 40.43 -25.25
CA PHE A 621 -3.05 39.86 -26.49
C PHE A 621 -4.55 39.53 -26.41
N GLY A 622 -5.21 39.83 -25.29
CA GLY A 622 -6.66 39.74 -25.13
C GLY A 622 -7.19 38.32 -24.89
N VAL A 623 -6.32 37.37 -24.50
CA VAL A 623 -6.76 36.02 -24.10
C VAL A 623 -7.45 36.08 -22.75
N TRP A 624 -6.91 36.87 -21.80
CA TRP A 624 -7.58 37.14 -20.52
C TRP A 624 -8.96 37.79 -20.70
N ASP A 625 -9.11 38.74 -21.63
CA ASP A 625 -10.40 39.36 -21.91
C ASP A 625 -11.41 38.35 -22.47
N PHE A 626 -10.95 37.35 -23.22
CA PHE A 626 -11.79 36.23 -23.63
C PHE A 626 -12.19 35.35 -22.45
N VAL A 627 -11.24 34.97 -21.59
CA VAL A 627 -11.51 34.16 -20.37
C VAL A 627 -12.52 34.87 -19.46
N MET A 628 -12.45 36.19 -19.36
CA MET A 628 -13.39 37.03 -18.61
C MET A 628 -14.78 37.16 -19.24
N GLY A 629 -15.01 36.60 -20.43
CA GLY A 629 -16.25 36.78 -21.19
C GLY A 629 -16.43 38.18 -21.79
N ASN A 630 -15.37 39.00 -21.82
CA ASN A 630 -15.38 40.38 -22.35
C ASN A 630 -15.07 40.46 -23.85
N SER A 631 -15.01 39.33 -24.55
CA SER A 631 -14.65 39.23 -25.96
C SER A 631 -15.69 38.43 -26.74
N SER A 632 -16.00 38.87 -27.97
CA SER A 632 -16.89 38.15 -28.89
C SER A 632 -16.14 37.28 -29.91
N LYS A 633 -14.83 37.07 -29.71
CA LYS A 633 -13.99 36.22 -30.57
C LYS A 633 -14.38 34.75 -30.41
N SER A 634 -14.15 33.93 -31.44
CA SER A 634 -14.12 32.46 -31.25
C SER A 634 -12.87 32.06 -30.47
N VAL A 635 -12.83 30.83 -29.93
CA VAL A 635 -11.65 30.30 -29.23
C VAL A 635 -10.42 30.30 -30.15
N GLU A 636 -10.57 29.88 -31.40
CA GLU A 636 -9.46 29.89 -32.37
C GLU A 636 -8.95 31.31 -32.62
N GLN A 637 -9.84 32.31 -32.66
CA GLN A 637 -9.48 33.71 -32.84
C GLN A 637 -8.84 34.34 -31.59
N ALA A 638 -9.24 33.89 -30.40
CA ALA A 638 -8.69 34.39 -29.15
C ALA A 638 -7.28 33.83 -28.88
N TRP A 639 -7.01 32.58 -29.26
CA TRP A 639 -5.72 31.93 -29.03
C TRP A 639 -4.71 32.19 -30.15
N ASN A 640 -5.15 32.49 -31.37
CA ASN A 640 -4.26 32.78 -32.51
C ASN A 640 -3.58 34.17 -32.41
N VAL A 641 -2.78 34.35 -31.35
CA VAL A 641 -2.08 35.58 -30.94
C VAL A 641 -0.68 35.24 -30.42
N CYS A 642 0.18 36.25 -30.21
CA CYS A 642 1.55 36.02 -29.72
C CYS A 642 2.35 35.03 -30.60
N LEU A 643 2.28 35.21 -31.93
CA LEU A 643 2.85 34.32 -32.95
C LEU A 643 4.27 34.70 -33.41
N HIS A 644 4.89 35.70 -32.77
CA HIS A 644 6.19 36.22 -33.18
C HIS A 644 7.21 35.97 -32.07
N ASP A 645 8.46 35.68 -32.47
CA ASP A 645 9.58 35.52 -31.56
C ASP A 645 10.02 36.86 -30.93
N ALA A 646 11.03 36.80 -30.05
CA ALA A 646 11.57 38.00 -29.40
C ALA A 646 12.22 39.01 -30.38
N ALA A 647 12.55 38.59 -31.61
CA ALA A 647 13.07 39.44 -32.68
C ALA A 647 11.96 40.01 -33.58
N GLY A 648 10.69 39.66 -33.33
CA GLY A 648 9.53 40.12 -34.08
C GLY A 648 9.26 39.35 -35.38
N ASN A 649 9.89 38.19 -35.58
CA ASN A 649 9.64 37.33 -36.74
C ASN A 649 8.51 36.34 -36.45
N TYR A 650 7.69 36.06 -37.46
CA TYR A 650 6.65 35.04 -37.35
C TYR A 650 7.25 33.65 -37.07
N CYS A 651 6.72 32.95 -36.08
CA CYS A 651 7.18 31.64 -35.64
C CYS A 651 6.07 30.60 -35.83
N GLU A 652 6.29 29.67 -36.77
CA GLU A 652 5.34 28.58 -37.05
C GLU A 652 5.12 27.67 -35.84
N GLY A 653 6.16 27.45 -35.01
CA GLY A 653 6.05 26.68 -33.77
C GLY A 653 5.12 27.33 -32.75
N LEU A 654 5.15 28.66 -32.62
CA LEU A 654 4.20 29.39 -31.77
C LEU A 654 2.78 29.28 -32.32
N HIS A 655 2.59 29.37 -33.64
CA HIS A 655 1.27 29.17 -34.25
C HIS A 655 0.70 27.78 -33.93
N LYS A 656 1.49 26.72 -34.11
CA LYS A 656 1.08 25.35 -33.76
C LYS A 656 0.74 25.22 -32.28
N ARG A 657 1.54 25.79 -31.39
CA ARG A 657 1.26 25.77 -29.94
C ARG A 657 -0.05 26.49 -29.59
N ARG A 658 -0.32 27.65 -30.21
CA ARG A 658 -1.60 28.37 -30.01
C ARG A 658 -2.81 27.59 -30.52
N VAL A 659 -2.67 26.88 -31.64
CA VAL A 659 -3.73 25.99 -32.13
C VAL A 659 -3.97 24.84 -31.16
N ALA A 660 -2.90 24.23 -30.63
CA ALA A 660 -3.01 23.16 -29.65
C ALA A 660 -3.65 23.65 -28.34
N GLU A 661 -3.27 24.81 -27.81
CA GLU A 661 -3.91 25.41 -26.63
C GLU A 661 -5.41 25.70 -26.87
N ALA A 662 -5.80 26.13 -28.06
CA ALA A 662 -7.20 26.31 -28.44
C ALA A 662 -7.97 24.98 -28.46
N ASP A 663 -7.32 23.91 -28.92
CA ASP A 663 -7.89 22.56 -28.92
C ASP A 663 -7.97 21.96 -27.50
N ILE A 664 -7.00 22.24 -26.62
CA ILE A 664 -7.08 21.90 -25.19
C ILE A 664 -8.28 22.63 -24.57
N TRP A 665 -8.43 23.93 -24.81
CA TRP A 665 -9.56 24.71 -24.29
C TRP A 665 -10.92 24.18 -24.75
N ASN A 666 -11.07 23.89 -26.04
CA ASN A 666 -12.35 23.48 -26.62
C ASN A 666 -12.70 22.01 -26.42
N LYS A 667 -11.70 21.13 -26.49
CA LYS A 667 -11.89 19.69 -26.67
C LYS A 667 -11.17 18.85 -25.62
N GLY A 668 -10.34 19.47 -24.77
CA GLY A 668 -9.46 18.73 -23.86
C GLY A 668 -8.43 17.87 -24.60
N HIS A 669 -8.08 18.23 -25.83
CA HIS A 669 -7.17 17.45 -26.68
C HIS A 669 -5.74 18.01 -26.60
N TYR A 670 -4.85 17.26 -25.94
CA TYR A 670 -3.45 17.63 -25.71
C TYR A 670 -2.55 17.03 -26.79
N ASP A 671 -2.35 17.77 -27.89
CA ASP A 671 -1.50 17.34 -29.02
C ASP A 671 -0.27 18.23 -29.16
N SER A 672 0.90 17.71 -28.75
CA SER A 672 2.18 18.40 -28.83
C SER A 672 2.99 18.04 -30.09
N SER A 673 2.38 17.37 -31.08
CA SER A 673 3.05 17.04 -32.33
C SER A 673 3.24 18.30 -33.19
N HIS A 674 4.50 18.72 -33.37
CA HIS A 674 4.85 19.99 -34.04
C HIS A 674 5.85 19.83 -35.17
#